data_AF-A0A1I7CJV0-F1
#
_entry.id   AF-A0A1I7CJV0-F1
#
_cell.length_a   1.000
_cell.length_b   1.000
_cell.length_c   1.000
_cell.angle_alpha   90.00
_cell.angle_beta   90.00
_cell.angle_gamma   90.00
#
_symmetry.space_group_name_H-M   'P 1'
#
loop_
_entity.id
_entity.type
_entity.pdbx_description
1 polymer ?
#
loop_
_entity_poly.entity_id
_entity_poly.type
_entity_poly.pdbx_seq_one_letter_code
_entity_poly.pdbx_strand_id
1 'polypeptide(L)'
;MGSETAPENIRNKIRDNYLPDENQVVHELISSLQMDAEARSRASDKAAELISDLRANTSPTIMESFLGEYGLSTQEGIALMCLAEALLRVPDAQTIDALIADKITPSAWGEHLGQSASTLINASTWALLLTGKVLAPDDQGLVGTIRGVVKRLGEPVVRTAVAQAMKELGRQFVLGRTIREAMRNARAEEGQGFTYSYDMLGEAARTDADAKRYHLSYSKAISALASNCVHSSIRDNPGISVKLSALHPRYEFAKRERVMKELVPRTLSLIMLAKSSNMGFNIDAEEADRLDISLDVIEALLADPATEGWDGFGVVVQAFGPRAIHVIEWLYAVAEKYDRKIMVRLVKGAYWDSEIKRAQTLGIDGYPVFTRKVSTDISYTACAEKLLGMTDRIYPQFATHNAHSVATILELAKNLPLSSYEFQRLHGMGEALHERTMKKHGSNCRIYAPVGAHKDLLAYLVRRLLENGANSSFVHQIRDENVTPQAIAQDPLAHIEKFGEDVANSKIPLPPALYGAGRKNAKGWDLSDPRQEADYVESLKSFSATKWEGHPVIAASVKNAEAVQVKNPSDLRDIVGSVATATPEQIEAALTTAHHGCAEWSDKSADDRAVILRKAADLFEENASEIFALLTREAGKTYMDAINELREAVDFARYYANEAIRLDERDGKGQQRGPITCISPWNFPLAIFSGQIFAALAAGNPVLAKPAPQTPLIATFAVGLMHKAGIPVEALQLLPGAGEVGAALTSDSRVAGVCFTGSTGTAQHINRAMAKALAPSAPLIAETGGLNAMIVDSTALPEQAVRDVIASSFQSAGQRCSALRMLYVQEDIFDDFKEMLFGAMAELEVGNPITLSTDVGPVIDAAAQKKIADHCKKWAEKGRVLKELKVPAKGHFVAPTLIKLEGIEELDEEIFGPVLHIATFKAEEIDQTIDAINSKGFGLTFGLHTRVDSRVQHIVERVKVGNLYVNRNQIGAIVGSQPFGGEGLSGTGPKAGGPHYVARFRLADTSAAASVDLSKTVTAEDIFKARGALRTSTWEGNFGRYTELATLFEKETGLLNRIAADHAHDMPGPTGESNRLYSAPRGTVLCLGPDTESLKHQVVLALAAGNGVIAVGQGAEKLAVKLRSLSAPIVALEGNLAVGALKELQGIDAISANHSDQELKEMKAELAEREGALMQLIMERNQPERYQLERHLCIDTTASGGNASLLAATED
;
A
#
# COMPACT_ATOMS: atom_id res chain seq x y z
N MET A 1 -40.16 -26.71 5.03
CA MET A 1 -39.26 -25.81 4.28
C MET A 1 -38.79 -26.57 3.05
N GLY A 2 -39.00 -26.05 1.84
CA GLY A 2 -38.47 -26.65 0.62
C GLY A 2 -36.94 -26.66 0.65
N SER A 3 -36.30 -27.49 -0.18
CA SER A 3 -34.83 -27.59 -0.24
C SER A 3 -34.16 -26.22 -0.40
N GLU A 4 -34.73 -25.30 -1.17
CA GLU A 4 -34.17 -23.95 -1.43
C GLU A 4 -34.13 -23.00 -0.24
N THR A 5 -34.94 -23.23 0.80
CA THR A 5 -35.05 -22.36 1.99
C THR A 5 -34.14 -22.77 3.15
N ALA A 6 -33.34 -23.83 2.98
CA ALA A 6 -32.40 -24.26 4.02
C ALA A 6 -31.29 -23.21 4.22
N PRO A 7 -30.90 -22.87 5.47
CA PRO A 7 -29.86 -21.87 5.74
C PRO A 7 -28.55 -22.10 4.96
N GLU A 8 -28.13 -23.35 4.77
CA GLU A 8 -26.93 -23.68 3.99
C GLU A 8 -27.04 -23.24 2.52
N ASN A 9 -28.20 -23.41 1.89
CA ASN A 9 -28.41 -23.01 0.51
C ASN A 9 -28.44 -21.48 0.36
N ILE A 10 -29.00 -20.77 1.33
CA ILE A 10 -28.95 -19.29 1.36
C ILE A 10 -27.52 -18.82 1.62
N ARG A 11 -26.77 -19.52 2.47
CA ARG A 11 -25.35 -19.22 2.70
C ARG A 11 -24.51 -19.38 1.43
N ASN A 12 -24.82 -20.38 0.61
CA ASN A 12 -24.20 -20.50 -0.71
C ASN A 12 -24.55 -19.32 -1.63
N LYS A 13 -25.82 -18.85 -1.65
CA LYS A 13 -26.21 -17.63 -2.39
C LYS A 13 -25.46 -16.38 -1.93
N ILE A 14 -25.21 -16.22 -0.63
CA ILE A 14 -24.38 -15.13 -0.09
C ILE A 14 -22.97 -15.19 -0.70
N ARG A 15 -22.39 -16.38 -0.80
CA ARG A 15 -21.05 -16.59 -1.38
C ARG A 15 -21.04 -16.42 -2.91
N ASP A 16 -22.11 -16.83 -3.61
CA ASP A 16 -22.28 -16.58 -5.06
C ASP A 16 -22.25 -15.08 -5.39
N ASN A 17 -22.77 -14.26 -4.48
CA ASN A 17 -22.92 -12.82 -4.66
C ASN A 17 -21.82 -12.01 -3.99
N TYR A 18 -20.60 -12.56 -3.81
CA TYR A 18 -19.50 -11.79 -3.22
C TYR A 18 -19.03 -10.66 -4.14
N LEU A 19 -18.79 -10.96 -5.43
CA LEU A 19 -18.37 -10.01 -6.46
C LEU A 19 -19.30 -10.10 -7.68
N PRO A 20 -20.60 -9.80 -7.54
CA PRO A 20 -21.55 -9.93 -8.64
C PRO A 20 -21.41 -8.76 -9.64
N ASP A 21 -22.04 -8.90 -10.81
CA ASP A 21 -22.23 -7.77 -11.72
C ASP A 21 -23.17 -6.74 -11.07
N GLU A 22 -22.63 -5.56 -10.75
CA GLU A 22 -23.40 -4.47 -10.13
C GLU A 22 -24.62 -4.08 -10.96
N ASN A 23 -24.50 -4.07 -12.29
CA ASN A 23 -25.62 -3.69 -13.14
C ASN A 23 -26.76 -4.68 -12.99
N GLN A 24 -26.46 -5.97 -13.07
CA GLN A 24 -27.46 -7.02 -12.91
C GLN A 24 -28.13 -6.95 -11.55
N VAL A 25 -27.35 -6.88 -10.46
CA VAL A 25 -27.89 -6.91 -9.09
C VAL A 25 -28.77 -5.70 -8.81
N VAL A 26 -28.40 -4.51 -9.27
CA VAL A 26 -29.23 -3.31 -9.06
C VAL A 26 -30.58 -3.45 -9.79
N HIS A 27 -30.61 -3.96 -11.02
CA HIS A 27 -31.87 -4.20 -11.73
C HIS A 27 -32.74 -5.28 -11.06
N GLU A 28 -32.14 -6.33 -10.54
CA GLU A 28 -32.83 -7.36 -9.74
C GLU A 28 -33.45 -6.76 -8.47
N LEU A 29 -32.71 -5.90 -7.76
CA LEU A 29 -33.21 -5.18 -6.58
C LEU A 29 -34.38 -4.27 -6.95
N ILE A 30 -34.26 -3.47 -8.02
CA ILE A 30 -35.35 -2.60 -8.51
C ILE A 30 -36.58 -3.43 -8.84
N SER A 31 -36.41 -4.56 -9.52
CA SER A 31 -37.51 -5.45 -9.91
C SER A 31 -38.18 -6.15 -8.71
N SER A 32 -37.44 -6.30 -7.60
CA SER A 32 -37.96 -6.92 -6.38
C SER A 32 -38.85 -5.98 -5.55
N LEU A 33 -38.70 -4.66 -5.73
CA LEU A 33 -39.45 -3.65 -4.97
C LEU A 33 -40.94 -3.71 -5.28
N GLN A 34 -41.77 -3.80 -4.24
CA GLN A 34 -43.24 -3.82 -4.38
C GLN A 34 -43.86 -2.42 -4.33
N MET A 35 -43.06 -1.40 -4.07
CA MET A 35 -43.50 -0.01 -3.93
C MET A 35 -43.88 0.62 -5.28
N ASP A 36 -45.17 0.92 -5.46
CA ASP A 36 -45.68 1.58 -6.67
C ASP A 36 -45.21 3.05 -6.81
N ALA A 37 -45.31 3.59 -8.02
CA ALA A 37 -44.86 4.95 -8.34
C ALA A 37 -45.54 6.03 -7.49
N GLU A 38 -46.80 5.84 -7.10
CA GLU A 38 -47.51 6.80 -6.25
C GLU A 38 -46.96 6.79 -4.82
N ALA A 39 -46.64 5.62 -4.26
CA ALA A 39 -46.01 5.47 -2.96
C ALA A 39 -44.62 6.11 -2.95
N ARG A 40 -43.82 5.90 -4.01
CA ARG A 40 -42.50 6.56 -4.16
C ARG A 40 -42.61 8.08 -4.23
N SER A 41 -43.60 8.58 -4.97
CA SER A 41 -43.91 10.02 -5.05
C SER A 41 -44.27 10.57 -3.67
N ARG A 42 -45.19 9.92 -2.94
CA ARG A 42 -45.58 10.32 -1.58
C ARG A 42 -44.41 10.30 -0.59
N ALA A 43 -43.52 9.32 -0.68
CA ALA A 43 -42.33 9.25 0.17
C ALA A 43 -41.39 10.43 -0.10
N SER A 44 -41.16 10.76 -1.38
CA SER A 44 -40.34 11.90 -1.81
C SER A 44 -40.95 13.24 -1.37
N ASP A 45 -42.26 13.42 -1.52
CA ASP A 45 -42.98 14.63 -1.05
C ASP A 45 -42.87 14.79 0.48
N LYS A 46 -43.13 13.72 1.25
CA LYS A 46 -42.98 13.72 2.70
C LYS A 46 -41.55 14.02 3.14
N ALA A 47 -40.55 13.52 2.42
CA ALA A 47 -39.15 13.81 2.68
C ALA A 47 -38.82 15.28 2.40
N ALA A 48 -39.30 15.85 1.29
CA ALA A 48 -39.13 17.25 0.96
C ALA A 48 -39.78 18.18 2.01
N GLU A 49 -40.97 17.82 2.51
CA GLU A 49 -41.61 18.50 3.63
C GLU A 49 -40.74 18.45 4.89
N LEU A 50 -40.24 17.27 5.25
CA LEU A 50 -39.40 17.08 6.44
C LEU A 50 -38.12 17.90 6.34
N ILE A 51 -37.48 17.94 5.18
CA ILE A 51 -36.28 18.75 4.91
C ILE A 51 -36.58 20.24 4.97
N SER A 52 -37.69 20.68 4.38
CA SER A 52 -38.11 22.09 4.41
C SER A 52 -38.36 22.55 5.85
N ASP A 53 -39.03 21.73 6.64
CA ASP A 53 -39.31 21.98 8.04
C ASP A 53 -38.04 21.97 8.90
N LEU A 54 -37.10 21.05 8.61
CA LEU A 54 -35.77 21.02 9.23
C LEU A 54 -34.97 22.30 8.96
N ARG A 55 -34.97 22.80 7.72
CA ARG A 55 -34.32 24.07 7.35
C ARG A 55 -34.95 25.28 8.04
N ALA A 56 -36.27 25.32 8.14
CA ALA A 56 -36.98 26.49 8.68
C ALA A 56 -36.92 26.61 10.21
N ASN A 57 -36.91 25.48 10.92
CA ASN A 57 -37.22 25.46 12.37
C ASN A 57 -36.12 24.82 13.24
N THR A 58 -34.89 24.62 12.74
CA THR A 58 -33.80 24.00 13.51
C THR A 58 -32.60 24.93 13.64
N SER A 59 -32.12 25.14 14.87
CA SER A 59 -30.77 25.67 15.07
C SER A 59 -29.77 24.52 14.95
N PRO A 60 -28.78 24.59 14.06
CA PRO A 60 -27.83 23.50 13.86
C PRO A 60 -27.03 23.21 15.13
N THR A 61 -26.72 21.93 15.36
CA THR A 61 -25.74 21.56 16.38
C THR A 61 -24.37 22.14 16.01
N ILE A 62 -23.47 22.30 16.99
CA ILE A 62 -22.10 22.78 16.73
C ILE A 62 -21.42 21.94 15.65
N MET A 63 -21.68 20.63 15.64
CA MET A 63 -21.12 19.69 14.66
C MET A 63 -21.67 19.91 13.25
N GLU A 64 -22.99 19.99 13.11
CA GLU A 64 -23.64 20.22 11.81
C GLU A 64 -23.27 21.61 11.25
N SER A 65 -23.15 22.61 12.13
CA SER A 65 -22.63 23.93 11.79
C SER A 65 -21.21 23.86 11.25
N PHE A 66 -20.34 23.14 11.95
CA PHE A 66 -18.95 22.96 11.57
C PHE A 66 -18.80 22.22 10.23
N LEU A 67 -19.48 21.08 10.05
CA LEU A 67 -19.42 20.26 8.83
C LEU A 67 -19.94 20.98 7.59
N GLY A 68 -21.01 21.75 7.72
CA GLY A 68 -21.57 22.49 6.58
C GLY A 68 -20.82 23.79 6.25
N GLU A 69 -20.02 24.34 7.17
CA GLU A 69 -19.24 25.56 6.90
C GLU A 69 -17.85 25.26 6.35
N TYR A 70 -17.22 24.18 6.83
CA TYR A 70 -15.88 23.82 6.39
C TYR A 70 -15.84 22.71 5.36
N GLY A 71 -16.84 21.82 5.25
CA GLY A 71 -16.86 20.68 4.33
C GLY A 71 -15.68 19.70 4.54
N LEU A 72 -15.91 18.42 4.83
CA LEU A 72 -14.79 17.51 5.11
C LEU A 72 -13.98 17.08 3.87
N SER A 73 -14.46 17.44 2.69
CA SER A 73 -13.76 17.28 1.41
C SER A 73 -12.80 18.45 1.11
N THR A 74 -12.83 19.53 1.90
CA THR A 74 -11.94 20.67 1.74
C THR A 74 -10.58 20.41 2.40
N GLN A 75 -9.56 21.15 1.97
CA GLN A 75 -8.23 21.06 2.59
C GLN A 75 -8.28 21.49 4.07
N GLU A 76 -9.13 22.47 4.41
CA GLU A 76 -9.35 22.97 5.76
C GLU A 76 -9.97 21.90 6.68
N GLY A 77 -11.01 21.21 6.20
CA GLY A 77 -11.68 20.13 6.93
C GLY A 77 -10.72 18.97 7.23
N ILE A 78 -9.96 18.53 6.24
CA ILE A 78 -8.95 17.45 6.38
C ILE A 78 -7.84 17.87 7.35
N ALA A 79 -7.32 19.09 7.21
CA ALA A 79 -6.23 19.61 8.06
C ALA A 79 -6.66 19.70 9.54
N LEU A 80 -7.87 20.18 9.81
CA LEU A 80 -8.38 20.24 11.18
C LEU A 80 -8.57 18.83 11.77
N MET A 81 -9.00 17.86 10.95
CA MET A 81 -9.15 16.49 11.45
C MET A 81 -7.83 15.81 11.77
N CYS A 82 -6.83 15.98 10.92
CA CYS A 82 -5.47 15.51 11.21
C CYS A 82 -4.92 16.18 12.48
N LEU A 83 -5.18 17.48 12.66
CA LEU A 83 -4.76 18.23 13.83
C LEU A 83 -5.47 17.74 15.11
N ALA A 84 -6.78 17.53 15.06
CA ALA A 84 -7.57 17.03 16.19
C ALA A 84 -7.16 15.59 16.59
N GLU A 85 -6.91 14.73 15.59
CA GLU A 85 -6.45 13.35 15.78
C GLU A 85 -5.09 13.32 16.49
N ALA A 86 -4.12 14.08 15.99
CA ALA A 86 -2.76 13.99 16.48
C ALA A 86 -2.53 14.82 17.76
N LEU A 87 -3.12 16.01 17.93
CA LEU A 87 -2.88 16.85 19.13
C LEU A 87 -3.31 16.22 20.46
N LEU A 88 -4.29 15.33 20.43
CA LEU A 88 -4.79 14.66 21.64
C LEU A 88 -3.97 13.41 22.02
N ARG A 89 -3.06 12.96 21.15
CA ARG A 89 -2.25 11.74 21.32
C ARG A 89 -0.75 12.01 21.39
N VAL A 90 -0.26 13.01 20.66
CA VAL A 90 1.16 13.34 20.61
C VAL A 90 1.61 13.79 22.01
N PRO A 91 2.54 13.08 22.65
CA PRO A 91 2.98 13.38 24.00
C PRO A 91 4.02 14.52 24.06
N ASP A 92 4.73 14.80 22.96
CA ASP A 92 5.85 15.72 22.93
C ASP A 92 5.53 17.10 22.34
N ALA A 93 6.15 18.13 22.94
CA ALA A 93 5.93 19.53 22.64
C ALA A 93 6.32 19.92 21.22
N GLN A 94 7.49 19.48 20.77
CA GLN A 94 8.10 19.91 19.52
C GLN A 94 7.33 19.38 18.30
N THR A 95 6.88 18.13 18.35
CA THR A 95 6.11 17.53 17.28
C THR A 95 4.69 18.09 17.23
N ILE A 96 4.09 18.42 18.38
CA ILE A 96 2.86 19.21 18.42
C ILE A 96 3.03 20.53 17.68
N ASP A 97 4.09 21.28 17.96
CA ASP A 97 4.31 22.59 17.35
C ASP A 97 4.56 22.46 15.84
N ALA A 98 5.31 21.44 15.40
CA ALA A 98 5.50 21.13 13.99
C ALA A 98 4.18 20.80 13.28
N LEU A 99 3.34 19.96 13.90
CA LEU A 99 2.02 19.60 13.38
C LEU A 99 1.08 20.82 13.30
N ILE A 100 1.07 21.68 14.32
CA ILE A 100 0.28 22.92 14.34
C ILE A 100 0.73 23.84 13.20
N ALA A 101 2.04 24.08 13.07
CA ALA A 101 2.57 24.90 12.00
C ALA A 101 2.21 24.34 10.62
N ASP A 102 2.33 23.03 10.43
CA ASP A 102 2.06 22.32 9.18
C ASP A 102 0.60 22.39 8.75
N LYS A 103 -0.34 22.21 9.69
CA LYS A 103 -1.78 22.14 9.37
C LYS A 103 -2.52 23.47 9.45
N ILE A 104 -1.97 24.48 10.14
CA ILE A 104 -2.62 25.80 10.29
C ILE A 104 -2.06 26.85 9.32
N THR A 105 -0.75 26.85 9.04
CA THR A 105 -0.09 27.92 8.25
C THR A 105 -0.46 27.95 6.76
N PRO A 106 -0.68 26.82 6.06
CA PRO A 106 -1.02 26.83 4.63
C PRO A 106 -2.49 27.14 4.32
N SER A 107 -3.43 26.89 5.22
CA SER A 107 -4.86 26.96 4.91
C SER A 107 -5.38 28.40 4.98
N ALA A 108 -6.20 28.81 4.01
CA ALA A 108 -6.68 30.18 3.85
C ALA A 108 -7.86 30.49 4.80
N TRP A 109 -7.67 30.25 6.10
CA TRP A 109 -8.69 30.39 7.16
C TRP A 109 -9.36 31.78 7.23
N GLY A 110 -8.77 32.80 6.59
CA GLY A 110 -9.25 34.17 6.56
C GLY A 110 -10.53 34.40 5.73
N GLU A 111 -10.86 33.52 4.78
CA GLU A 111 -12.01 33.71 3.88
C GLU A 111 -13.37 33.40 4.53
N HIS A 112 -13.38 32.62 5.62
CA HIS A 112 -14.59 32.21 6.34
C HIS A 112 -14.93 33.09 7.57
N LEU A 113 -14.25 34.23 7.72
CA LEU A 113 -14.45 35.14 8.84
C LEU A 113 -15.80 35.88 8.76
N GLY A 114 -16.72 35.58 9.69
CA GLY A 114 -17.95 36.34 9.93
C GLY A 114 -19.23 35.77 9.30
N GLN A 115 -19.21 34.52 8.83
CA GLN A 115 -20.38 33.89 8.20
C GLN A 115 -21.25 33.04 9.16
N SER A 116 -20.76 32.69 10.37
CA SER A 116 -21.51 31.88 11.35
C SER A 116 -22.22 32.72 12.44
N ALA A 117 -23.49 32.39 12.72
CA ALA A 117 -24.32 33.04 13.74
C ALA A 117 -24.08 32.56 15.20
N SER A 118 -23.24 31.53 15.42
CA SER A 118 -22.98 30.93 16.73
C SER A 118 -21.78 31.56 17.44
N THR A 119 -21.96 32.07 18.66
CA THR A 119 -20.90 32.70 19.47
C THR A 119 -19.83 31.71 19.95
N LEU A 120 -20.14 30.42 20.01
CA LEU A 120 -19.25 29.34 20.47
C LEU A 120 -18.40 28.76 19.33
N ILE A 121 -18.95 28.74 18.12
CA ILE A 121 -18.20 28.43 16.89
C ILE A 121 -17.29 29.59 16.56
N ASN A 122 -17.79 30.82 16.68
CA ASN A 122 -16.95 31.99 16.70
C ASN A 122 -15.89 31.93 17.81
N ALA A 123 -16.11 31.25 18.96
CA ALA A 123 -15.10 31.09 20.01
C ALA A 123 -14.01 30.02 19.68
N SER A 124 -14.35 28.92 19.01
CA SER A 124 -13.38 27.92 18.52
C SER A 124 -12.62 28.42 17.29
N THR A 125 -13.32 29.12 16.40
CA THR A 125 -12.75 29.89 15.29
C THR A 125 -11.93 31.06 15.84
N TRP A 126 -12.28 31.68 16.98
CA TRP A 126 -11.44 32.65 17.72
C TRP A 126 -10.22 32.02 18.43
N ALA A 127 -10.31 30.77 18.89
CA ALA A 127 -9.18 30.06 19.50
C ALA A 127 -8.15 29.65 18.44
N LEU A 128 -8.62 29.35 17.23
CA LEU A 128 -7.80 29.10 16.03
C LEU A 128 -7.34 30.43 15.36
N LEU A 129 -8.13 31.51 15.45
CA LEU A 129 -7.89 32.84 14.84
C LEU A 129 -7.44 33.93 15.84
N LEU A 130 -6.92 33.59 17.01
CA LEU A 130 -6.16 34.56 17.82
C LEU A 130 -4.85 35.03 17.14
N THR A 131 -4.67 34.66 15.87
CA THR A 131 -3.70 35.10 14.88
C THR A 131 -4.24 36.14 13.87
N GLY A 132 -5.54 36.47 13.87
CA GLY A 132 -6.20 37.21 12.79
C GLY A 132 -6.91 38.50 13.22
N LYS A 133 -6.17 39.59 13.44
CA LYS A 133 -6.67 40.98 13.30
C LYS A 133 -5.51 41.89 12.89
N VAL A 134 -5.52 42.45 11.68
CA VAL A 134 -6.20 43.70 11.28
C VAL A 134 -6.02 43.87 9.75
N LEU A 135 -7.10 44.26 9.07
CA LEU A 135 -7.20 44.53 7.64
C LEU A 135 -6.29 45.67 7.15
N ALA A 136 -5.48 45.41 6.11
CA ALA A 136 -5.18 46.28 4.97
C ALA A 136 -4.31 45.49 3.95
N PRO A 137 -4.45 45.72 2.63
CA PRO A 137 -3.79 44.92 1.61
C PRO A 137 -2.34 45.41 1.41
N ASP A 138 -1.37 44.57 1.72
CA ASP A 138 -0.04 44.60 1.11
C ASP A 138 0.61 43.22 1.26
N ASP A 139 1.08 42.69 0.12
CA ASP A 139 1.78 41.42 0.01
C ASP A 139 3.01 41.40 0.95
N GLN A 140 3.13 40.32 1.75
CA GLN A 140 4.18 39.98 2.76
C GLN A 140 3.81 40.02 4.26
N GLY A 141 2.52 40.11 4.64
CA GLY A 141 2.14 40.34 6.05
C GLY A 141 1.76 39.15 6.97
N LEU A 142 1.46 37.94 6.48
CA LEU A 142 0.80 36.92 7.35
C LEU A 142 1.79 36.12 8.23
N VAL A 143 2.91 35.66 7.64
CA VAL A 143 3.92 34.81 8.31
C VAL A 143 4.71 35.58 9.39
N GLY A 144 4.96 36.88 9.17
CA GLY A 144 5.61 37.75 10.15
C GLY A 144 4.76 38.06 11.38
N THR A 145 3.44 38.08 11.21
CA THR A 145 2.48 38.44 12.28
C THR A 145 2.22 37.25 13.21
N ILE A 146 2.19 36.01 12.68
CA ILE A 146 2.15 34.77 13.49
C ILE A 146 3.44 34.62 14.31
N ARG A 147 4.62 34.85 13.71
CA ARG A 147 5.90 34.92 14.45
C ARG A 147 5.89 36.00 15.53
N GLY A 148 5.20 37.12 15.32
CA GLY A 148 5.05 38.21 16.29
C GLY A 148 4.16 37.88 17.49
N VAL A 149 3.08 37.13 17.29
CA VAL A 149 2.15 36.70 18.37
C VAL A 149 2.75 35.55 19.19
N VAL A 150 3.38 34.58 18.53
CA VAL A 150 4.15 33.50 19.18
C VAL A 150 5.28 34.09 20.06
N LYS A 151 5.95 35.14 19.58
CA LYS A 151 7.01 35.86 20.33
C LYS A 151 6.47 36.77 21.45
N ARG A 152 5.17 37.08 21.49
CA ARG A 152 4.53 38.03 22.43
C ARG A 152 3.66 37.37 23.50
N LEU A 153 3.05 36.21 23.22
CA LEU A 153 2.23 35.44 24.17
C LEU A 153 2.91 34.13 24.63
N GLY A 154 3.92 33.66 23.90
CA GLY A 154 4.64 32.41 24.15
C GLY A 154 3.92 31.18 23.55
N GLU A 155 4.69 30.30 22.91
CA GLU A 155 4.23 29.00 22.36
C GLU A 155 3.36 28.16 23.33
N PRO A 156 3.63 28.11 24.65
CA PRO A 156 2.82 27.32 25.59
C PRO A 156 1.34 27.74 25.71
N VAL A 157 1.04 29.03 25.50
CA VAL A 157 -0.33 29.56 25.64
C VAL A 157 -1.20 29.15 24.45
N VAL A 158 -0.64 29.21 23.23
CA VAL A 158 -1.32 28.77 22.00
C VAL A 158 -1.59 27.27 22.05
N ARG A 159 -0.60 26.47 22.45
CA ARG A 159 -0.75 25.02 22.62
C ARG A 159 -1.88 24.67 23.58
N THR A 160 -1.93 25.35 24.73
CA THR A 160 -2.96 25.13 25.74
C THR A 160 -4.36 25.49 25.22
N ALA A 161 -4.47 26.59 24.47
CA ALA A 161 -5.74 27.02 23.89
C ALA A 161 -6.27 26.05 22.82
N VAL A 162 -5.42 25.60 21.89
CA VAL A 162 -5.80 24.64 20.83
C VAL A 162 -6.13 23.27 21.44
N ALA A 163 -5.31 22.77 22.36
CA ALA A 163 -5.58 21.50 23.04
C ALA A 163 -6.91 21.55 23.82
N GLN A 164 -7.21 22.67 24.49
CA GLN A 164 -8.49 22.84 25.19
C GLN A 164 -9.68 22.91 24.23
N ALA A 165 -9.55 23.60 23.10
CA ALA A 165 -10.59 23.65 22.06
C ALA A 165 -10.86 22.26 21.46
N MET A 166 -9.81 21.49 21.16
CA MET A 166 -9.94 20.11 20.68
C MET A 166 -10.58 19.19 21.73
N LYS A 167 -10.29 19.41 23.01
CA LYS A 167 -10.88 18.64 24.11
C LYS A 167 -12.37 18.90 24.26
N GLU A 168 -12.83 20.14 24.03
CA GLU A 168 -14.26 20.47 24.02
C GLU A 168 -14.97 19.96 22.76
N LEU A 169 -14.32 19.99 21.58
CA LEU A 169 -14.84 19.33 20.37
C LEU A 169 -14.98 17.81 20.57
N GLY A 170 -13.99 17.16 21.20
CA GLY A 170 -14.04 15.74 21.53
C GLY A 170 -15.25 15.34 22.37
N ARG A 171 -15.80 16.24 23.21
CA ARG A 171 -17.01 15.98 24.02
C ARG A 171 -18.28 15.89 23.20
N GLN A 172 -18.30 16.41 21.97
CA GLN A 172 -19.47 16.31 21.08
C GLN A 172 -19.53 14.96 20.35
N PHE A 173 -18.43 14.22 20.29
CA PHE A 173 -18.32 12.97 19.55
C PHE A 173 -18.48 11.71 20.41
N VAL A 174 -18.31 11.83 21.72
CA VAL A 174 -18.64 10.77 22.69
C VAL A 174 -19.73 11.26 23.63
N LEU A 175 -20.71 10.39 23.88
CA LEU A 175 -21.74 10.68 24.89
C LEU A 175 -21.12 10.76 26.29
N GLY A 176 -20.00 10.09 26.53
CA GLY A 176 -19.20 10.22 27.75
C GLY A 176 -17.88 9.45 27.67
N ARG A 177 -16.92 9.81 28.54
CA ARG A 177 -15.60 9.15 28.60
C ARG A 177 -15.65 7.79 29.28
N THR A 178 -16.71 7.56 30.04
CA THR A 178 -17.01 6.30 30.74
C THR A 178 -18.47 5.97 30.58
N ILE A 179 -18.84 4.69 30.69
CA ILE A 179 -20.24 4.27 30.59
C ILE A 179 -21.15 4.98 31.59
N ARG A 180 -20.68 5.22 32.82
CA ARG A 180 -21.48 5.93 33.84
C ARG A 180 -21.68 7.42 33.52
N GLU A 181 -20.70 8.05 32.87
CA GLU A 181 -20.86 9.42 32.39
C GLU A 181 -21.86 9.46 31.23
N ALA A 182 -21.74 8.54 30.27
CA ALA A 182 -22.65 8.42 29.15
C ALA A 182 -24.11 8.19 29.62
N MET A 183 -24.33 7.28 30.58
CA MET A 183 -25.65 7.05 31.18
C MET A 183 -26.24 8.28 31.89
N ARG A 184 -25.41 9.17 32.47
CA ARG A 184 -25.92 10.41 33.06
C ARG A 184 -26.33 11.40 31.98
N ASN A 185 -25.55 11.50 30.92
CA ASN A 185 -25.80 12.41 29.81
C ASN A 185 -27.00 11.96 28.96
N ALA A 186 -27.26 10.64 28.89
CA ALA A 186 -28.38 10.04 28.18
C ALA A 186 -29.77 10.48 28.70
N ARG A 187 -29.89 10.78 30.00
CA ARG A 187 -31.18 11.01 30.69
C ARG A 187 -32.07 12.07 30.04
N ALA A 188 -31.46 13.09 29.43
CA ALA A 188 -32.19 14.18 28.81
C ALA A 188 -32.97 13.71 27.57
N GLU A 189 -32.37 12.89 26.70
CA GLU A 189 -33.04 12.36 25.50
C GLU A 189 -33.90 11.13 25.86
N GLU A 190 -33.53 10.34 26.88
CA GLU A 190 -34.40 9.27 27.42
C GLU A 190 -35.75 9.86 27.90
N GLY A 191 -35.72 11.02 28.56
CA GLY A 191 -36.94 11.74 28.95
C GLY A 191 -37.81 12.23 27.79
N GLN A 192 -37.28 12.25 26.57
CA GLN A 192 -38.00 12.58 25.34
C GLN A 192 -38.49 11.33 24.58
N GLY A 193 -38.22 10.13 25.10
CA GLY A 193 -38.64 8.85 24.51
C GLY A 193 -37.58 8.14 23.67
N PHE A 194 -36.34 8.66 23.59
CA PHE A 194 -35.26 7.95 22.93
C PHE A 194 -34.76 6.77 23.77
N THR A 195 -34.25 5.72 23.11
CA THR A 195 -33.48 4.65 23.74
C THR A 195 -32.02 4.71 23.28
N TYR A 196 -31.13 3.92 23.87
CA TYR A 196 -29.69 3.92 23.53
C TYR A 196 -29.15 2.54 23.15
N SER A 197 -28.14 2.54 22.28
CA SER A 197 -27.20 1.44 22.07
C SER A 197 -25.79 1.99 22.27
N TYR A 198 -25.06 1.53 23.29
CA TYR A 198 -23.75 2.07 23.62
C TYR A 198 -22.63 1.39 22.81
N ASP A 199 -21.79 2.18 22.15
CA ASP A 199 -20.60 1.74 21.39
C ASP A 199 -19.34 2.06 22.19
N MET A 200 -18.65 1.04 22.67
CA MET A 200 -17.49 1.22 23.55
C MET A 200 -16.19 1.57 22.80
N LEU A 201 -16.27 1.95 21.51
CA LEU A 201 -15.17 2.37 20.63
C LEU A 201 -14.05 1.33 20.40
N GLY A 202 -14.07 0.20 21.09
CA GLY A 202 -13.08 -0.86 20.89
C GLY A 202 -13.21 -1.52 19.52
N GLU A 203 -12.09 -1.59 18.80
CA GLU A 203 -11.97 -2.27 17.51
C GLU A 203 -10.52 -2.73 17.26
N ALA A 204 -10.36 -3.62 16.28
CA ALA A 204 -9.07 -4.01 15.70
C ALA A 204 -7.97 -4.32 16.74
N ALA A 205 -8.25 -5.22 17.68
CA ALA A 205 -7.26 -5.69 18.64
C ALA A 205 -5.99 -6.14 17.91
N ARG A 206 -4.83 -5.66 18.36
CA ARG A 206 -3.52 -6.07 17.79
C ARG A 206 -2.87 -7.18 18.61
N THR A 207 -3.26 -7.29 19.87
CA THR A 207 -2.73 -8.25 20.81
C THR A 207 -3.87 -8.96 21.56
N ASP A 208 -3.62 -10.16 22.08
CA ASP A 208 -4.60 -10.82 22.98
C ASP A 208 -4.86 -10.00 24.26
N ALA A 209 -3.90 -9.20 24.70
CA ALA A 209 -4.08 -8.27 25.82
C ALA A 209 -5.10 -7.17 25.50
N ASP A 210 -5.06 -6.61 24.27
CA ASP A 210 -6.09 -5.68 23.81
C ASP A 210 -7.46 -6.36 23.78
N ALA A 211 -7.53 -7.58 23.23
CA ALA A 211 -8.78 -8.33 23.15
C ALA A 211 -9.40 -8.58 24.54
N LYS A 212 -8.59 -8.94 25.52
CA LYS A 212 -9.00 -9.08 26.93
C LYS A 212 -9.40 -7.75 27.56
N ARG A 213 -8.69 -6.66 27.25
CA ARG A 213 -9.02 -5.30 27.72
C ARG A 213 -10.39 -4.86 27.20
N TYR A 214 -10.65 -5.06 25.90
CA TYR A 214 -11.94 -4.74 25.29
C TYR A 214 -13.06 -5.63 25.83
N HIS A 215 -12.84 -6.93 25.97
CA HIS A 215 -13.79 -7.84 26.61
C HIS A 215 -14.19 -7.37 28.02
N LEU A 216 -13.20 -6.98 28.83
CA LEU A 216 -13.45 -6.42 30.17
C LEU A 216 -14.18 -5.07 30.11
N SER A 217 -13.88 -4.22 29.13
CA SER A 217 -14.58 -2.94 28.92
C SER A 217 -16.06 -3.18 28.63
N TYR A 218 -16.38 -4.09 27.70
CA TYR A 218 -17.75 -4.49 27.40
C TYR A 218 -18.45 -5.11 28.61
N SER A 219 -17.80 -6.04 29.32
CA SER A 219 -18.37 -6.66 30.52
C SER A 219 -18.73 -5.63 31.60
N LYS A 220 -17.84 -4.65 31.85
CA LYS A 220 -18.09 -3.55 32.79
C LYS A 220 -19.23 -2.64 32.32
N ALA A 221 -19.32 -2.37 31.02
CA ALA A 221 -20.39 -1.56 30.45
C ALA A 221 -21.75 -2.25 30.59
N ILE A 222 -21.85 -3.53 30.23
CA ILE A 222 -23.07 -4.34 30.39
C ILE A 222 -23.49 -4.38 31.87
N SER A 223 -22.54 -4.63 32.78
CA SER A 223 -22.83 -4.67 34.21
C SER A 223 -23.32 -3.32 34.76
N ALA A 224 -22.83 -2.20 34.22
CA ALA A 224 -23.27 -0.86 34.63
C ALA A 224 -24.67 -0.53 34.08
N LEU A 225 -24.96 -0.94 32.85
CA LEU A 225 -26.25 -0.69 32.19
C LEU A 225 -27.39 -1.56 32.73
N ALA A 226 -27.08 -2.70 33.35
CA ALA A 226 -28.05 -3.64 33.91
C ALA A 226 -29.12 -2.97 34.81
N SER A 227 -28.74 -1.96 35.61
CA SER A 227 -29.69 -1.24 36.48
C SER A 227 -30.75 -0.42 35.73
N ASN A 228 -30.52 -0.16 34.44
CA ASN A 228 -31.40 0.62 33.58
C ASN A 228 -32.27 -0.27 32.68
N CYS A 229 -32.06 -1.59 32.69
CA CYS A 229 -32.89 -2.55 31.97
C CYS A 229 -34.11 -2.92 32.82
N VAL A 230 -35.06 -1.99 32.95
CA VAL A 230 -36.24 -2.13 33.82
C VAL A 230 -37.51 -2.59 33.08
N HIS A 231 -37.47 -2.64 31.75
CA HIS A 231 -38.61 -3.01 30.92
C HIS A 231 -38.63 -4.50 30.61
N SER A 232 -39.84 -5.06 30.49
CA SER A 232 -40.06 -6.45 30.06
C SER A 232 -39.74 -6.65 28.58
N SER A 233 -40.05 -5.65 27.76
CA SER A 233 -39.70 -5.60 26.34
C SER A 233 -38.24 -5.21 26.18
N ILE A 234 -37.48 -6.05 25.47
CA ILE A 234 -36.08 -5.80 25.11
C ILE A 234 -35.90 -4.49 24.33
N ARG A 235 -36.93 -4.07 23.60
CA ARG A 235 -36.97 -2.90 22.72
C ARG A 235 -36.89 -1.59 23.51
N ASP A 236 -37.36 -1.60 24.74
CA ASP A 236 -37.40 -0.40 25.58
C ASP A 236 -36.18 -0.29 26.51
N ASN A 237 -35.42 -1.38 26.65
CA ASN A 237 -34.18 -1.39 27.42
C ASN A 237 -33.00 -0.81 26.60
N PRO A 238 -31.96 -0.30 27.26
CA PRO A 238 -30.72 0.05 26.57
C PRO A 238 -30.07 -1.19 25.96
N GLY A 239 -29.24 -0.97 24.94
CA GLY A 239 -28.44 -2.00 24.30
C GLY A 239 -26.94 -1.67 24.32
N ILE A 240 -26.13 -2.64 23.91
CA ILE A 240 -24.71 -2.46 23.66
C ILE A 240 -24.38 -2.93 22.24
N SER A 241 -23.39 -2.28 21.61
CA SER A 241 -22.82 -2.66 20.32
C SER A 241 -21.38 -3.13 20.49
N VAL A 242 -21.05 -4.27 19.89
CA VAL A 242 -19.78 -4.96 20.03
C VAL A 242 -19.20 -5.27 18.65
N LYS A 243 -17.91 -4.99 18.46
CA LYS A 243 -17.16 -5.36 17.26
C LYS A 243 -16.38 -6.64 17.53
N LEU A 244 -16.44 -7.60 16.60
CA LEU A 244 -15.77 -8.90 16.77
C LEU A 244 -14.24 -8.74 16.68
N SER A 245 -13.75 -7.82 15.86
CA SER A 245 -12.32 -7.48 15.79
C SER A 245 -11.74 -6.97 17.11
N ALA A 246 -12.57 -6.43 18.02
CA ALA A 246 -12.14 -6.00 19.35
C ALA A 246 -11.88 -7.19 20.29
N LEU A 247 -12.42 -8.37 20.00
CA LEU A 247 -12.43 -9.51 20.92
C LEU A 247 -11.43 -10.61 20.52
N HIS A 248 -10.77 -10.47 19.37
CA HIS A 248 -9.74 -11.40 18.91
C HIS A 248 -8.71 -10.68 18.02
N PRO A 249 -7.41 -10.83 18.28
CA PRO A 249 -6.38 -10.08 17.57
C PRO A 249 -6.16 -10.52 16.12
N ARG A 250 -6.60 -11.74 15.78
CA ARG A 250 -6.52 -12.30 14.44
C ARG A 250 -7.90 -12.70 13.91
N TYR A 251 -8.83 -11.75 13.92
CA TYR A 251 -10.19 -11.95 13.41
C TYR A 251 -10.18 -11.86 11.87
N GLU A 252 -9.85 -12.97 11.24
CA GLU A 252 -9.70 -13.12 9.79
C GLU A 252 -9.95 -14.58 9.37
N PHE A 253 -10.35 -14.80 8.12
CA PHE A 253 -10.74 -16.13 7.62
C PHE A 253 -9.60 -17.16 7.72
N ALA A 254 -8.36 -16.76 7.45
CA ALA A 254 -7.18 -17.63 7.56
C ALA A 254 -6.98 -18.22 8.97
N LYS A 255 -7.58 -17.60 10.00
CA LYS A 255 -7.50 -18.01 11.40
C LYS A 255 -8.82 -18.57 11.94
N ARG A 256 -9.70 -19.04 11.05
CA ARG A 256 -11.05 -19.51 11.37
C ARG A 256 -11.10 -20.46 12.56
N GLU A 257 -10.20 -21.44 12.66
CA GLU A 257 -10.19 -22.37 13.80
C GLU A 257 -9.97 -21.64 15.13
N ARG A 258 -8.99 -20.73 15.20
CA ARG A 258 -8.73 -19.91 16.39
C ARG A 258 -9.90 -19.01 16.70
N VAL A 259 -10.47 -18.35 15.70
CA VAL A 259 -11.66 -17.51 15.85
C VAL A 259 -12.81 -18.30 16.48
N MET A 260 -13.16 -19.46 15.93
CA MET A 260 -14.25 -20.28 16.49
C MET A 260 -13.96 -20.77 17.91
N LYS A 261 -12.70 -21.07 18.23
CA LYS A 261 -12.29 -21.58 19.54
C LYS A 261 -12.13 -20.50 20.62
N GLU A 262 -11.71 -19.30 20.24
CA GLU A 262 -11.30 -18.24 21.16
C GLU A 262 -12.30 -17.08 21.19
N LEU A 263 -12.81 -16.64 20.02
CA LEU A 263 -13.74 -15.51 19.91
C LEU A 263 -15.16 -15.90 20.35
N VAL A 264 -15.67 -17.03 19.88
CA VAL A 264 -17.06 -17.46 20.18
C VAL A 264 -17.31 -17.53 21.69
N PRO A 265 -16.47 -18.19 22.52
CA PRO A 265 -16.70 -18.21 23.97
C PRO A 265 -16.61 -16.83 24.64
N ARG A 266 -15.73 -15.95 24.16
CA ARG A 266 -15.62 -14.57 24.67
C ARG A 266 -16.90 -13.80 24.40
N THR A 267 -17.41 -13.86 23.17
CA THR A 267 -18.66 -13.19 22.79
C THR A 267 -19.85 -13.78 23.54
N LEU A 268 -19.94 -15.11 23.66
CA LEU A 268 -21.00 -15.79 24.40
C LEU A 268 -21.07 -15.33 25.86
N SER A 269 -19.92 -15.18 26.52
CA SER A 269 -19.89 -14.70 27.91
C SER A 269 -20.46 -13.28 28.08
N LEU A 270 -20.27 -12.40 27.09
CA LEU A 270 -20.85 -11.05 27.09
C LEU A 270 -22.35 -11.10 26.82
N ILE A 271 -22.77 -11.97 25.88
CA ILE A 271 -24.19 -12.22 25.59
C ILE A 271 -24.92 -12.73 26.83
N MET A 272 -24.35 -13.69 27.56
CA MET A 272 -24.95 -14.20 28.80
C MET A 272 -25.12 -13.10 29.85
N LEU A 273 -24.14 -12.19 29.97
CA LEU A 273 -24.24 -11.01 30.82
C LEU A 273 -25.39 -10.10 30.38
N ALA A 274 -25.50 -9.79 29.08
CA ALA A 274 -26.58 -8.95 28.55
C ALA A 274 -27.97 -9.59 28.73
N LYS A 275 -28.08 -10.89 28.43
CA LYS A 275 -29.28 -11.69 28.64
C LYS A 275 -29.76 -11.68 30.08
N SER A 276 -28.85 -11.77 31.06
CA SER A 276 -29.20 -11.78 32.49
C SER A 276 -29.99 -10.54 32.94
N SER A 277 -29.88 -9.44 32.21
CA SER A 277 -30.57 -8.17 32.47
C SER A 277 -31.59 -7.83 31.39
N ASN A 278 -31.91 -8.74 30.46
CA ASN A 278 -32.78 -8.47 29.32
C ASN A 278 -32.35 -7.22 28.52
N MET A 279 -31.05 -7.13 28.20
CA MET A 279 -30.42 -6.02 27.46
C MET A 279 -30.20 -6.41 25.99
N GLY A 280 -30.34 -5.47 25.05
CA GLY A 280 -29.99 -5.71 23.65
C GLY A 280 -28.47 -5.82 23.45
N PHE A 281 -28.02 -6.75 22.62
CA PHE A 281 -26.60 -6.98 22.31
C PHE A 281 -26.43 -7.08 20.79
N ASN A 282 -25.83 -6.06 20.18
CA ASN A 282 -25.66 -5.97 18.73
C ASN A 282 -24.23 -6.29 18.33
N ILE A 283 -24.05 -7.21 17.39
CA ILE A 283 -22.78 -7.45 16.72
C ILE A 283 -22.69 -6.50 15.52
N ASP A 284 -21.75 -5.56 15.58
CA ASP A 284 -21.51 -4.60 14.50
C ASP A 284 -20.85 -5.28 13.29
N ALA A 285 -21.20 -4.81 12.09
CA ALA A 285 -20.61 -5.26 10.83
C ALA A 285 -19.35 -4.45 10.49
N GLU A 286 -18.34 -5.13 9.98
CA GLU A 286 -17.00 -4.59 9.72
C GLU A 286 -16.67 -4.67 8.21
N GLU A 287 -15.44 -5.02 7.83
CA GLU A 287 -15.01 -5.17 6.44
C GLU A 287 -15.68 -6.37 5.72
N ALA A 288 -15.76 -6.30 4.39
CA ALA A 288 -16.49 -7.24 3.56
C ALA A 288 -15.92 -8.67 3.58
N ASP A 289 -14.61 -8.81 3.83
CA ASP A 289 -13.90 -10.10 3.94
C ASP A 289 -14.16 -10.81 5.28
N ARG A 290 -14.68 -10.08 6.28
CA ARG A 290 -15.09 -10.63 7.57
C ARG A 290 -16.54 -11.09 7.58
N LEU A 291 -17.33 -10.77 6.56
CA LEU A 291 -18.75 -11.12 6.55
C LEU A 291 -18.96 -12.62 6.71
N ASP A 292 -18.35 -13.47 5.89
CA ASP A 292 -18.62 -14.92 5.94
C ASP A 292 -18.19 -15.53 7.29
N ILE A 293 -16.97 -15.23 7.78
CA ILE A 293 -16.55 -15.73 9.11
C ILE A 293 -17.41 -15.18 10.25
N SER A 294 -17.95 -13.94 10.14
CA SER A 294 -18.88 -13.41 11.14
C SER A 294 -20.15 -14.24 11.22
N LEU A 295 -20.66 -14.72 10.09
CA LEU A 295 -21.88 -15.52 10.03
C LEU A 295 -21.65 -16.92 10.65
N ASP A 296 -20.44 -17.47 10.56
CA ASP A 296 -20.07 -18.70 11.30
C ASP A 296 -20.11 -18.48 12.82
N VAL A 297 -19.56 -17.35 13.28
CA VAL A 297 -19.59 -16.96 14.70
C VAL A 297 -21.03 -16.73 15.16
N ILE A 298 -21.84 -16.01 14.37
CA ILE A 298 -23.24 -15.70 14.67
C ILE A 298 -24.08 -16.98 14.76
N GLU A 299 -23.95 -17.90 13.80
CA GLU A 299 -24.72 -19.16 13.85
C GLU A 299 -24.34 -19.98 15.08
N ALA A 300 -23.05 -20.08 15.41
CA ALA A 300 -22.61 -20.79 16.61
C ALA A 300 -23.19 -20.19 17.90
N LEU A 301 -23.31 -18.86 17.99
CA LEU A 301 -23.88 -18.17 19.14
C LEU A 301 -25.41 -18.31 19.24
N LEU A 302 -26.11 -18.28 18.10
CA LEU A 302 -27.57 -18.47 18.04
C LEU A 302 -27.98 -19.93 18.29
N ALA A 303 -27.15 -20.89 17.88
CA ALA A 303 -27.35 -22.30 18.13
C ALA A 303 -27.16 -22.68 19.61
N ASP A 304 -26.42 -21.88 20.38
CA ASP A 304 -26.14 -22.17 21.78
C ASP A 304 -27.43 -22.11 22.64
N PRO A 305 -27.73 -23.14 23.46
CA PRO A 305 -28.91 -23.14 24.34
C PRO A 305 -28.91 -21.98 25.35
N ALA A 306 -27.73 -21.45 25.71
CA ALA A 306 -27.63 -20.33 26.63
C ALA A 306 -28.30 -19.05 26.11
N THR A 307 -28.60 -18.95 24.81
CA THR A 307 -29.28 -17.78 24.23
C THR A 307 -30.81 -17.95 24.12
N GLU A 308 -31.40 -19.09 24.51
CA GLU A 308 -32.85 -19.36 24.36
C GLU A 308 -33.73 -18.41 25.18
N GLY A 309 -34.93 -18.09 24.68
CA GLY A 309 -35.91 -17.26 25.40
C GLY A 309 -35.48 -15.81 25.64
N TRP A 310 -34.52 -15.31 24.86
CA TRP A 310 -34.05 -13.92 24.92
C TRP A 310 -34.01 -13.32 23.51
N ASP A 311 -34.74 -12.22 23.33
CA ASP A 311 -34.99 -11.60 22.03
C ASP A 311 -33.99 -10.48 21.69
N GLY A 312 -32.90 -10.37 22.47
CA GLY A 312 -31.94 -9.25 22.40
C GLY A 312 -30.71 -9.49 21.55
N PHE A 313 -30.58 -10.64 20.89
CA PHE A 313 -29.46 -10.91 19.99
C PHE A 313 -29.60 -10.06 18.73
N GLY A 314 -28.63 -9.18 18.48
CA GLY A 314 -28.63 -8.21 17.39
C GLY A 314 -27.52 -8.43 16.38
N VAL A 315 -27.80 -8.22 15.10
CA VAL A 315 -26.84 -8.29 14.00
C VAL A 315 -26.96 -7.07 13.11
N VAL A 316 -25.84 -6.44 12.75
CA VAL A 316 -25.82 -5.34 11.77
C VAL A 316 -25.64 -5.91 10.35
N VAL A 317 -26.39 -5.37 9.38
CA VAL A 317 -26.28 -5.71 7.95
C VAL A 317 -26.04 -4.42 7.14
N GLN A 318 -25.06 -4.45 6.24
CA GLN A 318 -24.64 -3.29 5.45
C GLN A 318 -25.22 -3.34 4.03
N ALA A 319 -26.18 -2.45 3.73
CA ALA A 319 -26.88 -2.40 2.45
C ALA A 319 -26.01 -1.96 1.26
N PHE A 320 -24.85 -1.35 1.49
CA PHE A 320 -23.90 -1.00 0.42
C PHE A 320 -23.26 -2.24 -0.26
N GLY A 321 -23.42 -3.42 0.32
CA GLY A 321 -22.89 -4.68 -0.19
C GLY A 321 -23.99 -5.45 -0.90
N PRO A 322 -23.73 -6.04 -2.08
CA PRO A 322 -24.75 -6.77 -2.84
C PRO A 322 -25.25 -8.03 -2.13
N ARG A 323 -24.49 -8.55 -1.15
CA ARG A 323 -24.88 -9.70 -0.31
C ARG A 323 -25.96 -9.39 0.72
N ALA A 324 -26.25 -8.11 1.00
CA ALA A 324 -27.07 -7.68 2.14
C ALA A 324 -28.45 -8.35 2.20
N ILE A 325 -29.14 -8.41 1.05
CA ILE A 325 -30.49 -8.98 0.98
C ILE A 325 -30.50 -10.49 1.28
N HIS A 326 -29.46 -11.20 0.87
CA HIS A 326 -29.29 -12.64 1.13
C HIS A 326 -28.86 -12.91 2.58
N VAL A 327 -28.08 -12.01 3.19
CA VAL A 327 -27.77 -12.07 4.61
C VAL A 327 -29.04 -11.95 5.46
N ILE A 328 -29.96 -11.06 5.09
CA ILE A 328 -31.27 -10.93 5.78
C ILE A 328 -32.09 -12.23 5.66
N GLU A 329 -32.14 -12.82 4.47
CA GLU A 329 -32.81 -14.11 4.25
C GLU A 329 -32.20 -15.22 5.12
N TRP A 330 -30.87 -15.27 5.19
CA TRP A 330 -30.15 -16.25 6.00
C TRP A 330 -30.42 -16.05 7.50
N LEU A 331 -30.38 -14.81 7.99
CA LEU A 331 -30.68 -14.49 9.38
C LEU A 331 -32.10 -14.89 9.76
N TYR A 332 -33.08 -14.67 8.88
CA TYR A 332 -34.46 -15.12 9.09
C TYR A 332 -34.54 -16.65 9.19
N ALA A 333 -33.94 -17.36 8.23
CA ALA A 333 -33.94 -18.82 8.22
C ALA A 333 -33.20 -19.44 9.43
N VAL A 334 -32.12 -18.82 9.90
CA VAL A 334 -31.40 -19.21 11.12
C VAL A 334 -32.24 -18.94 12.37
N ALA A 335 -32.93 -17.80 12.43
CA ALA A 335 -33.85 -17.49 13.52
C ALA A 335 -35.01 -18.49 13.57
N GLU A 336 -35.56 -18.92 12.44
CA GLU A 336 -36.56 -19.99 12.39
C GLU A 336 -35.98 -21.34 12.83
N LYS A 337 -34.80 -21.72 12.31
CA LYS A 337 -34.12 -22.99 12.61
C LYS A 337 -33.92 -23.21 14.11
N TYR A 338 -33.53 -22.15 14.84
CA TYR A 338 -33.24 -22.23 16.27
C TYR A 338 -34.37 -21.64 17.16
N ASP A 339 -35.52 -21.33 16.58
CA ASP A 339 -36.69 -20.72 17.24
C ASP A 339 -36.36 -19.45 18.04
N ARG A 340 -35.64 -18.53 17.41
CA ARG A 340 -35.21 -17.26 18.01
C ARG A 340 -35.99 -16.08 17.46
N LYS A 341 -36.00 -15.00 18.25
CA LYS A 341 -36.25 -13.65 17.73
C LYS A 341 -34.97 -12.84 17.86
N ILE A 342 -34.64 -12.11 16.82
CA ILE A 342 -33.38 -11.35 16.74
C ILE A 342 -33.66 -9.92 16.33
N MET A 343 -32.76 -9.01 16.69
CA MET A 343 -32.75 -7.63 16.23
C MET A 343 -31.86 -7.55 14.99
N VAL A 344 -32.30 -6.87 13.94
CA VAL A 344 -31.46 -6.64 12.75
C VAL A 344 -31.35 -5.17 12.48
N ARG A 345 -30.14 -4.63 12.65
CA ARG A 345 -29.83 -3.25 12.32
C ARG A 345 -29.40 -3.15 10.87
N LEU A 346 -30.22 -2.51 10.05
CA LEU A 346 -29.86 -2.18 8.68
C LEU A 346 -29.15 -0.83 8.65
N VAL A 347 -27.92 -0.82 8.14
CA VAL A 347 -27.11 0.38 7.87
C VAL A 347 -26.80 0.45 6.38
N LYS A 348 -26.30 1.58 5.87
CA LYS A 348 -25.70 1.63 4.54
C LYS A 348 -24.35 0.92 4.51
N GLY A 349 -23.35 1.47 5.20
CA GLY A 349 -22.01 0.89 5.31
C GLY A 349 -20.98 1.98 5.65
N ALA A 350 -19.85 1.59 6.24
CA ALA A 350 -18.86 2.53 6.80
C ALA A 350 -17.42 2.33 6.29
N TYR A 351 -17.21 1.41 5.35
CA TYR A 351 -15.87 0.98 4.89
C TYR A 351 -15.68 1.12 3.37
N TRP A 352 -16.54 1.88 2.71
CA TRP A 352 -16.70 1.83 1.25
C TRP A 352 -15.39 2.10 0.49
N ASP A 353 -14.67 3.16 0.84
CA ASP A 353 -13.38 3.52 0.22
C ASP A 353 -12.29 2.45 0.43
N SER A 354 -12.26 1.86 1.62
CA SER A 354 -11.34 0.79 2.00
C SER A 354 -11.63 -0.48 1.21
N GLU A 355 -12.90 -0.80 0.94
CA GLU A 355 -13.28 -1.93 0.08
C GLU A 355 -12.88 -1.72 -1.38
N ILE A 356 -13.04 -0.50 -1.92
CA ILE A 356 -12.57 -0.15 -3.27
C ILE A 356 -11.04 -0.30 -3.35
N LYS A 357 -10.30 0.29 -2.41
CA LYS A 357 -8.83 0.20 -2.36
C LYS A 357 -8.36 -1.25 -2.20
N ARG A 358 -8.98 -2.03 -1.31
CA ARG A 358 -8.64 -3.44 -1.07
C ARG A 358 -8.84 -4.27 -2.34
N ALA A 359 -9.99 -4.16 -3.01
CA ALA A 359 -10.27 -4.89 -4.24
C ALA A 359 -9.27 -4.52 -5.37
N GLN A 360 -8.97 -3.23 -5.55
CA GLN A 360 -7.97 -2.76 -6.53
C GLN A 360 -6.57 -3.30 -6.23
N THR A 361 -6.17 -3.28 -4.96
CA THR A 361 -4.87 -3.79 -4.50
C THR A 361 -4.74 -5.29 -4.72
N LEU A 362 -5.80 -6.05 -4.40
CA LEU A 362 -5.83 -7.51 -4.58
C LEU A 362 -5.94 -7.91 -6.06
N GLY A 363 -6.45 -7.05 -6.94
CA GLY A 363 -6.61 -7.36 -8.36
C GLY A 363 -7.75 -8.34 -8.66
N ILE A 364 -8.78 -8.37 -7.79
CA ILE A 364 -9.94 -9.28 -7.93
C ILE A 364 -10.97 -8.75 -8.94
N ASP A 365 -11.89 -9.59 -9.39
CA ASP A 365 -12.70 -9.32 -10.59
C ASP A 365 -13.75 -8.20 -10.44
N GLY A 366 -14.05 -7.77 -9.21
CA GLY A 366 -15.06 -6.74 -8.95
C GLY A 366 -14.99 -6.16 -7.55
N TYR A 367 -16.07 -5.50 -7.13
CA TYR A 367 -16.18 -4.87 -5.82
C TYR A 367 -17.20 -5.60 -4.94
N PRO A 368 -16.92 -5.81 -3.64
CA PRO A 368 -17.90 -6.38 -2.71
C PRO A 368 -18.90 -5.35 -2.19
N VAL A 369 -18.92 -4.16 -2.81
CA VAL A 369 -19.77 -3.01 -2.50
C VAL A 369 -20.22 -2.35 -3.81
N PHE A 370 -21.38 -1.70 -3.81
CA PHE A 370 -21.83 -0.88 -4.93
C PHE A 370 -20.93 0.33 -5.13
N THR A 371 -20.67 0.71 -6.38
CA THR A 371 -19.77 1.81 -6.74
C THR A 371 -20.48 3.16 -6.85
N ARG A 372 -21.82 3.16 -6.87
CA ARG A 372 -22.63 4.39 -6.74
C ARG A 372 -23.42 4.42 -5.44
N LYS A 373 -23.54 5.63 -4.89
CA LYS A 373 -24.33 5.88 -3.67
C LYS A 373 -25.82 5.59 -3.88
N VAL A 374 -26.38 5.95 -5.05
CA VAL A 374 -27.79 5.67 -5.37
C VAL A 374 -28.11 4.18 -5.43
N SER A 375 -27.18 3.34 -5.92
CA SER A 375 -27.31 1.87 -5.88
C SER A 375 -27.42 1.36 -4.43
N THR A 376 -26.65 1.94 -3.50
CA THR A 376 -26.76 1.64 -2.07
C THR A 376 -28.12 2.07 -1.49
N ASP A 377 -28.67 3.22 -1.91
CA ASP A 377 -30.00 3.66 -1.45
C ASP A 377 -31.11 2.72 -1.90
N ILE A 378 -31.02 2.21 -3.13
CA ILE A 378 -31.96 1.21 -3.68
C ILE A 378 -31.85 -0.10 -2.89
N SER A 379 -30.63 -0.60 -2.70
CA SER A 379 -30.38 -1.80 -1.88
C SER A 379 -30.90 -1.65 -0.45
N TYR A 380 -30.69 -0.49 0.19
CA TYR A 380 -31.20 -0.20 1.52
C TYR A 380 -32.74 -0.24 1.55
N THR A 381 -33.40 0.31 0.53
CA THR A 381 -34.86 0.28 0.39
C THR A 381 -35.40 -1.14 0.22
N ALA A 382 -34.79 -1.94 -0.67
CA ALA A 382 -35.18 -3.34 -0.89
C ALA A 382 -34.96 -4.21 0.35
N CYS A 383 -33.83 -4.03 1.04
CA CYS A 383 -33.56 -4.69 2.31
C CYS A 383 -34.56 -4.27 3.41
N ALA A 384 -34.95 -3.00 3.45
CA ALA A 384 -35.93 -2.51 4.42
C ALA A 384 -37.33 -3.08 4.18
N GLU A 385 -37.80 -3.10 2.93
CA GLU A 385 -39.07 -3.72 2.56
C GLU A 385 -39.10 -5.20 2.95
N LYS A 386 -38.01 -5.94 2.69
CA LYS A 386 -37.88 -7.35 3.09
C LYS A 386 -37.93 -7.54 4.60
N LEU A 387 -37.21 -6.73 5.38
CA LEU A 387 -37.21 -6.81 6.84
C LEU A 387 -38.59 -6.52 7.46
N LEU A 388 -39.35 -5.57 6.89
CA LEU A 388 -40.70 -5.26 7.35
C LEU A 388 -41.67 -6.45 7.14
N GLY A 389 -41.41 -7.29 6.14
CA GLY A 389 -42.13 -8.55 5.92
C GLY A 389 -41.74 -9.71 6.85
N MET A 390 -40.70 -9.54 7.68
CA MET A 390 -40.11 -10.60 8.52
C MET A 390 -40.29 -10.33 10.03
N THR A 391 -41.26 -9.49 10.40
CA THR A 391 -41.43 -8.95 11.76
C THR A 391 -41.91 -9.98 12.81
N ASP A 392 -42.25 -11.19 12.40
CA ASP A 392 -42.60 -12.31 13.28
C ASP A 392 -41.36 -12.91 13.98
N ARG A 393 -40.19 -12.87 13.33
CA ARG A 393 -38.90 -13.35 13.86
C ARG A 393 -37.87 -12.24 14.04
N ILE A 394 -37.90 -11.22 13.19
CA ILE A 394 -36.90 -10.15 13.20
C ILE A 394 -37.52 -8.87 13.74
N TYR A 395 -36.80 -8.17 14.61
CA TYR A 395 -37.09 -6.79 14.97
C TYR A 395 -36.20 -5.85 14.14
N PRO A 396 -36.73 -5.20 13.09
CA PRO A 396 -35.94 -4.34 12.22
C PRO A 396 -35.56 -3.03 12.91
N GLN A 397 -34.30 -2.63 12.76
CA GLN A 397 -33.77 -1.37 13.28
C GLN A 397 -33.13 -0.58 12.14
N PHE A 398 -33.78 0.49 11.69
CA PHE A 398 -33.35 1.23 10.50
C PHE A 398 -32.44 2.40 10.87
N ALA A 399 -31.13 2.20 10.74
CA ALA A 399 -30.11 3.19 11.06
C ALA A 399 -29.82 4.10 9.85
N THR A 400 -30.33 5.33 9.89
CA THR A 400 -30.14 6.29 8.80
C THR A 400 -30.35 7.73 9.26
N HIS A 401 -29.58 8.64 8.66
CA HIS A 401 -29.76 10.09 8.81
C HIS A 401 -30.39 10.73 7.56
N ASN A 402 -30.75 9.93 6.56
CA ASN A 402 -31.32 10.41 5.31
C ASN A 402 -32.85 10.52 5.43
N ALA A 403 -33.40 11.73 5.28
CA ALA A 403 -34.84 11.97 5.39
C ALA A 403 -35.67 11.21 4.35
N HIS A 404 -35.17 11.00 3.14
CA HIS A 404 -35.84 10.19 2.11
C HIS A 404 -35.95 8.73 2.55
N SER A 405 -34.87 8.14 3.08
CA SER A 405 -34.91 6.78 3.62
C SER A 405 -35.92 6.65 4.77
N VAL A 406 -35.98 7.64 5.67
CA VAL A 406 -36.97 7.68 6.76
C VAL A 406 -38.41 7.72 6.22
N ALA A 407 -38.70 8.65 5.30
CA ALA A 407 -40.03 8.79 4.72
C ALA A 407 -40.46 7.55 3.93
N THR A 408 -39.53 6.92 3.22
CA THR A 408 -39.75 5.67 2.47
C THR A 408 -40.10 4.53 3.42
N ILE A 409 -39.36 4.35 4.52
CA ILE A 409 -39.68 3.31 5.52
C ILE A 409 -41.05 3.56 6.16
N LEU A 410 -41.39 4.81 6.51
CA LEU A 410 -42.71 5.13 7.06
C LEU A 410 -43.84 4.79 6.10
N GLU A 411 -43.65 5.01 4.79
CA GLU A 411 -44.63 4.65 3.77
C GLU A 411 -44.74 3.12 3.60
N LEU A 412 -43.62 2.41 3.57
CA LEU A 412 -43.58 0.93 3.49
C LEU A 412 -44.26 0.29 4.73
N ALA A 413 -44.03 0.85 5.91
CA ALA A 413 -44.53 0.33 7.17
C ALA A 413 -45.92 0.86 7.58
N LYS A 414 -46.62 1.60 6.71
CA LYS A 414 -47.89 2.30 7.05
C LYS A 414 -49.00 1.39 7.60
N ASN A 415 -48.97 0.11 7.24
CA ASN A 415 -49.94 -0.90 7.67
C ASN A 415 -49.44 -1.79 8.83
N LEU A 416 -48.23 -1.55 9.34
CA LEU A 416 -47.65 -2.29 10.45
C LEU A 416 -47.78 -1.51 11.77
N PRO A 417 -47.92 -2.20 12.91
CA PRO A 417 -47.83 -1.54 14.20
C PRO A 417 -46.45 -0.88 14.35
N LEU A 418 -46.39 0.39 14.78
CA LEU A 418 -45.14 1.13 15.00
C LEU A 418 -44.18 0.43 15.97
N SER A 419 -44.71 -0.38 16.89
CA SER A 419 -43.91 -1.20 17.81
C SER A 419 -43.11 -2.33 17.13
N SER A 420 -43.37 -2.62 15.84
CA SER A 420 -42.76 -3.74 15.11
C SER A 420 -41.34 -3.44 14.62
N TYR A 421 -40.92 -2.18 14.60
CA TYR A 421 -39.59 -1.74 14.18
C TYR A 421 -39.14 -0.50 15.00
N GLU A 422 -37.90 -0.06 14.82
CA GLU A 422 -37.43 1.25 15.28
C GLU A 422 -36.55 1.91 14.21
N PHE A 423 -36.42 3.23 14.30
CA PHE A 423 -35.31 3.94 13.66
C PHE A 423 -34.10 3.97 14.57
N GLN A 424 -32.93 4.18 13.99
CA GLN A 424 -31.72 4.51 14.76
C GLN A 424 -30.98 5.69 14.15
N ARG A 425 -30.27 6.40 15.01
CA ARG A 425 -29.35 7.47 14.64
C ARG A 425 -28.08 7.40 15.47
N LEU A 426 -27.11 8.20 15.08
CA LEU A 426 -25.91 8.42 15.87
C LEU A 426 -26.11 9.54 16.90
N HIS A 427 -25.43 9.45 18.03
CA HIS A 427 -25.26 10.59 18.92
C HIS A 427 -24.56 11.77 18.21
N GLY A 428 -25.03 12.99 18.45
CA GLY A 428 -24.51 14.20 17.80
C GLY A 428 -24.90 14.38 16.33
N MET A 429 -25.71 13.49 15.74
CA MET A 429 -26.10 13.59 14.33
C MET A 429 -27.57 13.17 14.08
N GLY A 430 -28.30 13.95 13.29
CA GLY A 430 -29.69 13.64 12.92
C GLY A 430 -30.69 13.74 14.07
N GLU A 431 -30.33 14.45 15.15
CA GLU A 431 -31.20 14.67 16.31
C GLU A 431 -32.53 15.33 15.89
N ALA A 432 -32.44 16.45 15.18
CA ALA A 432 -33.62 17.19 14.72
C ALA A 432 -34.52 16.37 13.77
N LEU A 433 -33.91 15.56 12.88
CA LEU A 433 -34.63 14.69 11.97
C LEU A 433 -35.48 13.68 12.74
N HIS A 434 -34.85 12.95 13.67
CA HIS A 434 -35.53 11.88 14.39
C HIS A 434 -36.47 12.41 15.47
N GLU A 435 -36.14 13.51 16.16
CA GLU A 435 -37.05 14.14 17.12
C GLU A 435 -38.39 14.53 16.46
N ARG A 436 -38.32 15.13 15.25
CA ARG A 436 -39.53 15.48 14.49
C ARG A 436 -40.27 14.26 14.00
N THR A 437 -39.56 13.25 13.50
CA THR A 437 -40.18 11.99 13.08
C THR A 437 -40.92 11.33 14.24
N MET A 438 -40.32 11.26 15.43
CA MET A 438 -40.94 10.75 16.64
C MET A 438 -42.18 11.57 17.05
N LYS A 439 -42.09 12.90 17.06
CA LYS A 439 -43.22 13.77 17.42
C LYS A 439 -44.38 13.70 16.43
N LYS A 440 -44.09 13.64 15.12
CA LYS A 440 -45.10 13.65 14.05
C LYS A 440 -45.74 12.28 13.83
N HIS A 441 -44.96 11.21 13.96
CA HIS A 441 -45.39 9.86 13.58
C HIS A 441 -45.46 8.86 14.75
N GLY A 442 -44.94 9.19 15.94
CA GLY A 442 -44.94 8.30 17.09
C GLY A 442 -43.97 7.11 16.95
N SER A 443 -42.99 7.19 16.06
CA SER A 443 -41.99 6.14 15.87
C SER A 443 -41.03 6.04 17.05
N ASN A 444 -40.39 4.89 17.23
CA ASN A 444 -39.26 4.73 18.17
C ASN A 444 -37.94 5.11 17.50
N CYS A 445 -37.01 5.69 18.27
CA CYS A 445 -35.65 5.95 17.80
C CYS A 445 -34.62 5.55 18.87
N ARG A 446 -33.64 4.74 18.47
CA ARG A 446 -32.48 4.40 19.31
C ARG A 446 -31.24 5.16 18.88
N ILE A 447 -30.55 5.73 19.85
CA ILE A 447 -29.31 6.49 19.65
C ILE A 447 -28.12 5.55 19.85
N TYR A 448 -27.34 5.36 18.79
CA TYR A 448 -26.03 4.73 18.85
C TYR A 448 -25.04 5.73 19.46
N ALA A 449 -24.53 5.44 20.65
CA ALA A 449 -23.78 6.39 21.47
C ALA A 449 -22.33 5.93 21.71
N PRO A 450 -21.34 6.63 21.13
CA PRO A 450 -19.93 6.34 21.37
C PRO A 450 -19.52 6.65 22.82
N VAL A 451 -18.75 5.75 23.43
CA VAL A 451 -18.28 5.83 24.83
C VAL A 451 -16.84 5.36 24.92
N GLY A 452 -15.95 6.25 25.34
CA GLY A 452 -14.55 5.88 25.59
C GLY A 452 -13.65 7.08 25.80
N ALA A 453 -12.38 6.82 26.11
CA ALA A 453 -11.41 7.89 26.29
C ALA A 453 -11.14 8.60 24.95
N HIS A 454 -10.78 9.89 25.00
CA HIS A 454 -10.51 10.65 23.78
C HIS A 454 -9.40 10.02 22.92
N LYS A 455 -8.43 9.34 23.53
CA LYS A 455 -7.38 8.63 22.78
C LYS A 455 -7.90 7.48 21.91
N ASP A 456 -9.01 6.86 22.29
CA ASP A 456 -9.63 5.72 21.58
C ASP A 456 -10.64 6.23 20.52
N LEU A 457 -11.14 7.46 20.69
CA LEU A 457 -12.14 8.09 19.83
C LEU A 457 -11.61 8.50 18.45
N LEU A 458 -10.34 8.86 18.32
CA LEU A 458 -9.89 9.67 17.19
C LEU A 458 -9.68 8.89 15.89
N ALA A 459 -9.26 7.63 15.97
CA ALA A 459 -9.19 6.76 14.79
C ALA A 459 -10.60 6.48 14.23
N TYR A 460 -11.57 6.31 15.14
CA TYR A 460 -12.98 6.21 14.81
C TYR A 460 -13.57 7.52 14.27
N LEU A 461 -13.08 8.66 14.76
CA LEU A 461 -13.61 9.98 14.46
C LEU A 461 -13.51 10.34 12.99
N VAL A 462 -12.35 10.08 12.35
CA VAL A 462 -12.16 10.42 10.93
C VAL A 462 -13.11 9.65 10.04
N ARG A 463 -13.21 8.32 10.22
CA ARG A 463 -14.18 7.49 9.49
C ARG A 463 -15.62 7.96 9.75
N ARG A 464 -15.93 8.33 10.99
CA ARG A 464 -17.27 8.81 11.35
C ARG A 464 -17.65 10.13 10.68
N LEU A 465 -16.67 11.00 10.56
CA LEU A 465 -16.78 12.28 9.88
C LEU A 465 -16.94 12.07 8.38
N LEU A 466 -16.15 11.21 7.75
CA LEU A 466 -16.27 10.87 6.33
C LEU A 466 -17.63 10.27 5.97
N GLU A 467 -18.20 9.41 6.83
CA GLU A 467 -19.54 8.82 6.65
C GLU A 467 -20.63 9.90 6.44
N ASN A 468 -20.45 11.09 7.02
CA ASN A 468 -21.50 12.10 7.07
C ASN A 468 -21.14 13.46 6.48
N GLY A 469 -19.87 13.74 6.17
CA GLY A 469 -19.46 15.01 5.56
C GLY A 469 -18.87 14.90 4.16
N ALA A 470 -18.98 13.74 3.50
CA ALA A 470 -18.86 13.68 2.04
C ALA A 470 -19.89 14.59 1.36
N ASN A 471 -19.58 15.17 0.20
CA ASN A 471 -20.48 16.09 -0.52
C ASN A 471 -21.84 15.43 -0.86
N SER A 472 -21.81 14.11 -1.07
CA SER A 472 -22.95 13.21 -1.30
C SER A 472 -23.80 12.91 -0.06
N SER A 473 -23.32 13.28 1.13
CA SER A 473 -24.04 13.06 2.37
C SER A 473 -25.23 13.99 2.49
N PHE A 474 -26.35 13.41 2.91
CA PHE A 474 -27.56 14.16 3.24
C PHE A 474 -27.31 15.28 4.27
N VAL A 475 -26.43 15.04 5.25
CA VAL A 475 -26.10 16.02 6.31
C VAL A 475 -25.37 17.25 5.74
N HIS A 476 -24.63 17.08 4.65
CA HIS A 476 -24.02 18.19 3.92
C HIS A 476 -25.07 18.93 3.08
N GLN A 477 -25.80 18.19 2.24
CA GLN A 477 -26.78 18.76 1.29
C GLN A 477 -27.92 19.53 1.97
N ILE A 478 -28.36 19.12 3.16
CA ILE A 478 -29.44 19.82 3.89
C ILE A 478 -29.07 21.28 4.22
N ARG A 479 -27.78 21.61 4.32
CA ARG A 479 -27.30 22.97 4.63
C ARG A 479 -26.93 23.79 3.41
N ASP A 480 -26.73 23.15 2.26
CA ASP A 480 -26.47 23.86 1.02
C ASP A 480 -27.75 24.52 0.51
N GLU A 481 -27.84 25.85 0.66
CA GLU A 481 -28.98 26.65 0.19
C GLU A 481 -29.14 26.61 -1.34
N ASN A 482 -28.10 26.20 -2.08
CA ASN A 482 -28.17 26.04 -3.54
C ASN A 482 -28.91 24.75 -3.95
N VAL A 483 -29.07 23.78 -3.03
CA VAL A 483 -29.79 22.53 -3.29
C VAL A 483 -31.20 22.64 -2.72
N THR A 484 -32.23 22.38 -3.53
CA THR A 484 -33.63 22.46 -3.06
C THR A 484 -34.02 21.23 -2.21
N PRO A 485 -34.98 21.34 -1.28
CA PRO A 485 -35.49 20.18 -0.54
C PRO A 485 -35.96 19.04 -1.44
N GLN A 486 -36.57 19.36 -2.59
CA GLN A 486 -37.03 18.39 -3.59
C GLN A 486 -35.87 17.66 -4.28
N ALA A 487 -34.74 18.34 -4.53
CA ALA A 487 -33.56 17.70 -5.09
C ALA A 487 -32.92 16.70 -4.11
N ILE A 488 -32.87 17.04 -2.82
CA ILE A 488 -32.37 16.14 -1.77
C ILE A 488 -33.31 14.95 -1.55
N ALA A 489 -34.61 15.18 -1.66
CA ALA A 489 -35.66 14.18 -1.54
C ALA A 489 -35.96 13.44 -2.86
N GLN A 490 -35.09 13.50 -3.86
CA GLN A 490 -35.33 12.84 -5.14
C GLN A 490 -35.47 11.31 -4.97
N ASP A 491 -36.45 10.72 -5.66
CA ASP A 491 -36.61 9.26 -5.76
C ASP A 491 -35.32 8.61 -6.30
N PRO A 492 -34.66 7.69 -5.54
CA PRO A 492 -33.49 6.96 -6.00
C PRO A 492 -33.72 6.21 -7.31
N LEU A 493 -34.93 5.71 -7.57
CA LEU A 493 -35.24 5.01 -8.82
C LEU A 493 -35.26 5.97 -10.01
N ALA A 494 -35.87 7.16 -9.86
CA ALA A 494 -35.82 8.19 -10.89
C ALA A 494 -34.39 8.73 -11.12
N HIS A 495 -33.52 8.65 -10.12
CA HIS A 495 -32.11 8.99 -10.28
C HIS A 495 -31.37 7.89 -11.06
N ILE A 496 -31.50 6.62 -10.67
CA ILE A 496 -30.76 5.53 -11.33
C ILE A 496 -31.17 5.35 -12.80
N GLU A 497 -32.45 5.61 -13.13
CA GLU A 497 -32.96 5.58 -14.52
C GLU A 497 -32.18 6.47 -15.48
N LYS A 498 -31.53 7.55 -14.98
CA LYS A 498 -30.69 8.45 -15.81
C LYS A 498 -29.45 7.77 -16.36
N PHE A 499 -28.99 6.69 -15.74
CA PHE A 499 -27.81 5.93 -16.15
C PHE A 499 -28.14 4.77 -17.11
N GLY A 500 -29.43 4.49 -17.35
CA GLY A 500 -29.85 3.38 -18.21
C GLY A 500 -29.37 2.03 -17.68
N GLU A 501 -28.82 1.20 -18.56
CA GLU A 501 -28.31 -0.14 -18.21
C GLU A 501 -26.94 -0.10 -17.49
N ASP A 502 -26.17 0.99 -17.65
CA ASP A 502 -24.80 1.15 -17.14
C ASP A 502 -24.79 1.87 -15.77
N VAL A 503 -25.41 1.23 -14.78
CA VAL A 503 -25.59 1.81 -13.43
C VAL A 503 -24.31 1.81 -12.59
N ALA A 504 -23.31 0.98 -12.90
CA ALA A 504 -22.01 1.01 -12.23
C ALA A 504 -21.26 2.36 -12.46
N ASN A 505 -20.36 2.73 -11.57
CA ASN A 505 -19.61 3.98 -11.67
C ASN A 505 -18.43 3.86 -12.64
N SER A 506 -18.56 4.48 -13.83
CA SER A 506 -17.51 4.47 -14.86
C SER A 506 -16.23 5.21 -14.48
N LYS A 507 -16.25 6.07 -13.45
CA LYS A 507 -15.04 6.77 -12.93
C LYS A 507 -14.22 5.90 -11.99
N ILE A 508 -14.76 4.79 -11.49
CA ILE A 508 -14.05 3.85 -10.61
C ILE A 508 -13.67 2.64 -11.47
N PRO A 509 -12.43 2.56 -11.97
CA PRO A 509 -12.03 1.46 -12.84
C PRO A 509 -12.13 0.14 -12.06
N LEU A 510 -12.63 -0.92 -12.66
CA LEU A 510 -12.54 -2.27 -12.07
C LEU A 510 -11.07 -2.66 -11.86
N PRO A 511 -10.74 -3.51 -10.87
CA PRO A 511 -9.35 -3.87 -10.61
C PRO A 511 -8.58 -4.44 -11.84
N PRO A 512 -9.17 -5.26 -12.72
CA PRO A 512 -8.51 -5.70 -13.96
C PRO A 512 -8.18 -4.56 -14.94
N ALA A 513 -8.90 -3.43 -14.86
CA ALA A 513 -8.77 -2.27 -15.72
C ALA A 513 -8.06 -1.07 -15.05
N LEU A 514 -7.41 -1.30 -13.89
CA LEU A 514 -6.78 -0.25 -13.08
C LEU A 514 -5.78 0.63 -13.84
N TYR A 515 -5.11 0.08 -14.85
CA TYR A 515 -4.10 0.76 -15.67
C TYR A 515 -4.63 1.25 -17.02
N GLY A 516 -5.96 1.33 -17.17
CA GLY A 516 -6.64 1.75 -18.39
C GLY A 516 -6.53 0.74 -19.54
N ALA A 517 -6.94 1.17 -20.73
CA ALA A 517 -6.97 0.31 -21.93
C ALA A 517 -5.58 -0.17 -22.38
N GLY A 518 -4.52 0.54 -21.98
CA GLY A 518 -3.14 0.23 -22.38
C GLY A 518 -2.58 -1.03 -21.72
N ARG A 519 -3.06 -1.42 -20.53
CA ARG A 519 -2.54 -2.59 -19.80
C ARG A 519 -3.60 -3.22 -18.90
N LYS A 520 -3.84 -4.52 -19.07
CA LYS A 520 -4.62 -5.31 -18.11
C LYS A 520 -3.79 -5.56 -16.83
N ASN A 521 -4.40 -5.35 -15.67
CA ASN A 521 -3.80 -5.69 -14.37
C ASN A 521 -3.71 -7.21 -14.19
N ALA A 522 -2.72 -7.70 -13.46
CA ALA A 522 -2.62 -9.11 -13.09
C ALA A 522 -3.76 -9.56 -12.18
N LYS A 523 -4.35 -10.72 -12.50
CA LYS A 523 -5.47 -11.31 -11.75
C LYS A 523 -5.09 -11.63 -10.29
N GLY A 524 -5.99 -11.32 -9.37
CA GLY A 524 -5.93 -11.69 -7.96
C GLY A 524 -6.73 -12.92 -7.58
N TRP A 525 -6.48 -13.40 -6.36
CA TRP A 525 -7.27 -14.41 -5.66
C TRP A 525 -7.50 -13.94 -4.23
N ASP A 526 -8.73 -14.05 -3.74
CA ASP A 526 -9.08 -13.66 -2.37
C ASP A 526 -9.43 -14.90 -1.55
N LEU A 527 -8.48 -15.41 -0.77
CA LEU A 527 -8.73 -16.59 0.07
C LEU A 527 -9.47 -16.27 1.37
N SER A 528 -9.98 -15.04 1.53
CA SER A 528 -11.07 -14.79 2.49
C SER A 528 -12.44 -15.23 1.97
N ASP A 529 -12.56 -15.45 0.65
CA ASP A 529 -13.71 -16.13 0.04
C ASP A 529 -13.56 -17.65 0.22
N PRO A 530 -14.45 -18.31 0.96
CA PRO A 530 -14.40 -19.76 1.19
C PRO A 530 -14.42 -20.59 -0.10
N ARG A 531 -14.96 -20.05 -1.21
CA ARG A 531 -15.01 -20.78 -2.49
C ARG A 531 -13.64 -20.82 -3.15
N GLN A 532 -13.00 -19.66 -3.26
CA GLN A 532 -11.64 -19.57 -3.79
C GLN A 532 -10.64 -20.31 -2.90
N GLU A 533 -10.85 -20.28 -1.58
CA GLU A 533 -10.04 -21.08 -0.64
C GLU A 533 -10.21 -22.58 -0.87
N ALA A 534 -11.44 -23.08 -1.02
CA ALA A 534 -11.69 -24.49 -1.31
C ALA A 534 -11.05 -24.92 -2.65
N ASP A 535 -11.19 -24.09 -3.69
CA ASP A 535 -10.57 -24.33 -5.00
C ASP A 535 -9.05 -24.36 -4.92
N TYR A 536 -8.46 -23.47 -4.11
CA TYR A 536 -7.03 -23.41 -3.85
C TYR A 536 -6.54 -24.67 -3.11
N VAL A 537 -7.24 -25.08 -2.05
CA VAL A 537 -6.89 -26.27 -1.26
C VAL A 537 -6.96 -27.53 -2.13
N GLU A 538 -8.02 -27.71 -2.91
CA GLU A 538 -8.15 -28.86 -3.80
C GLU A 538 -7.08 -28.84 -4.90
N SER A 539 -6.77 -27.65 -5.44
CA SER A 539 -5.64 -27.47 -6.36
C SER A 539 -4.31 -27.90 -5.75
N LEU A 540 -3.94 -27.40 -4.57
CA LEU A 540 -2.70 -27.78 -3.90
C LEU A 540 -2.62 -29.29 -3.63
N LYS A 541 -3.74 -29.88 -3.21
CA LYS A 541 -3.86 -31.31 -2.95
C LYS A 541 -3.60 -32.13 -4.22
N SER A 542 -4.12 -31.70 -5.36
CA SER A 542 -3.87 -32.37 -6.66
C SER A 542 -2.38 -32.41 -7.04
N PHE A 543 -1.59 -31.41 -6.61
CA PHE A 543 -0.15 -31.33 -6.85
C PHE A 543 0.72 -31.85 -5.69
N SER A 544 0.13 -32.35 -4.60
CA SER A 544 0.88 -32.75 -3.40
C SER A 544 1.85 -33.93 -3.64
N ALA A 545 1.49 -34.85 -4.53
CA ALA A 545 2.31 -36.00 -4.91
C ALA A 545 3.20 -35.73 -6.14
N THR A 546 2.94 -34.64 -6.87
CA THR A 546 3.67 -34.31 -8.10
C THR A 546 5.15 -34.14 -7.83
N LYS A 547 5.96 -34.70 -8.73
CA LYS A 547 7.42 -34.56 -8.77
C LYS A 547 7.79 -33.87 -10.07
N TRP A 548 8.34 -32.66 -9.99
CA TRP A 548 8.74 -31.92 -11.18
C TRP A 548 10.16 -32.27 -11.60
N GLU A 549 10.43 -32.18 -12.89
CA GLU A 549 11.75 -32.41 -13.46
C GLU A 549 12.29 -31.10 -14.05
N GLY A 550 13.51 -30.75 -13.62
CA GLY A 550 14.27 -29.62 -14.13
C GLY A 550 15.46 -30.10 -14.95
N HIS A 551 15.78 -29.41 -16.03
CA HIS A 551 16.99 -29.67 -16.80
C HIS A 551 17.36 -28.43 -17.64
N PRO A 552 18.59 -28.37 -18.19
CA PRO A 552 18.93 -27.36 -19.18
C PRO A 552 17.95 -27.43 -20.37
N VAL A 553 17.43 -26.28 -20.77
CA VAL A 553 16.57 -26.13 -21.97
C VAL A 553 17.37 -25.29 -22.94
N ILE A 554 17.99 -25.94 -23.92
CA ILE A 554 18.92 -25.32 -24.87
C ILE A 554 18.56 -25.73 -26.30
N ALA A 555 18.95 -24.92 -27.27
CA ALA A 555 18.75 -25.19 -28.69
C ALA A 555 19.85 -26.11 -29.24
N ALA A 556 20.14 -27.20 -28.52
CA ALA A 556 21.09 -28.24 -28.88
C ALA A 556 20.76 -29.57 -28.18
N SER A 557 21.02 -30.69 -28.84
CA SER A 557 20.85 -32.02 -28.23
C SER A 557 22.15 -32.46 -27.55
N VAL A 558 22.28 -32.18 -26.26
CA VAL A 558 23.41 -32.59 -25.42
C VAL A 558 22.88 -33.36 -24.22
N LYS A 559 23.58 -34.43 -23.83
CA LYS A 559 23.17 -35.27 -22.71
C LYS A 559 23.21 -34.49 -21.40
N ASN A 560 22.13 -34.56 -20.62
CA ASN A 560 22.06 -33.97 -19.29
C ASN A 560 23.01 -34.66 -18.31
N ALA A 561 23.48 -33.89 -17.33
CA ALA A 561 24.12 -34.41 -16.14
C ALA A 561 23.14 -35.26 -15.30
N GLU A 562 23.67 -35.94 -14.28
CA GLU A 562 22.82 -36.62 -13.29
C GLU A 562 21.98 -35.59 -12.52
N ALA A 563 20.69 -35.88 -12.38
CA ALA A 563 19.76 -34.99 -11.69
C ALA A 563 19.89 -35.10 -10.17
N VAL A 564 19.87 -33.97 -9.47
CA VAL A 564 19.87 -33.88 -8.00
C VAL A 564 18.48 -33.59 -7.48
N GLN A 565 18.17 -34.07 -6.28
CA GLN A 565 16.87 -33.85 -5.65
C GLN A 565 16.71 -32.41 -5.17
N VAL A 566 15.54 -31.82 -5.45
CA VAL A 566 15.08 -30.56 -4.87
C VAL A 566 14.11 -30.90 -3.74
N LYS A 567 14.34 -30.35 -2.55
CA LYS A 567 13.61 -30.68 -1.33
C LYS A 567 12.82 -29.48 -0.83
N ASN A 568 11.67 -29.74 -0.24
CA ASN A 568 10.84 -28.69 0.34
C ASN A 568 11.48 -28.13 1.62
N PRO A 569 11.72 -26.81 1.73
CA PRO A 569 12.39 -26.23 2.89
C PRO A 569 11.56 -26.38 4.19
N SER A 570 10.24 -26.54 4.09
CA SER A 570 9.36 -26.73 5.27
C SER A 570 9.32 -28.17 5.76
N ASP A 571 9.59 -29.16 4.90
CA ASP A 571 9.68 -30.58 5.24
C ASP A 571 10.62 -31.31 4.28
N LEU A 572 11.85 -31.58 4.72
CA LEU A 572 12.91 -32.18 3.90
C LEU A 572 12.62 -33.61 3.42
N ARG A 573 11.54 -34.23 3.90
CA ARG A 573 11.06 -35.54 3.42
C ARG A 573 10.22 -35.39 2.15
N ASP A 574 9.62 -34.23 1.94
CA ASP A 574 8.92 -33.90 0.70
C ASP A 574 9.96 -33.54 -0.37
N ILE A 575 10.20 -34.49 -1.27
CA ILE A 575 10.99 -34.26 -2.47
C ILE A 575 10.09 -33.54 -3.47
N VAL A 576 10.39 -32.28 -3.78
CA VAL A 576 9.61 -31.51 -4.75
C VAL A 576 9.81 -32.07 -6.15
N GLY A 577 11.03 -32.47 -6.46
CA GLY A 577 11.40 -32.95 -7.80
C GLY A 577 12.89 -33.21 -7.90
N SER A 578 13.41 -33.18 -9.13
CA SER A 578 14.85 -33.28 -9.38
C SER A 578 15.29 -32.41 -10.55
N VAL A 579 16.52 -31.91 -10.51
CA VAL A 579 17.08 -31.02 -11.52
C VAL A 579 18.45 -31.52 -12.01
N ALA A 580 18.67 -31.58 -13.32
CA ALA A 580 20.01 -31.70 -13.89
C ALA A 580 20.66 -30.31 -14.05
N THR A 581 21.93 -30.18 -13.68
CA THR A 581 22.70 -28.94 -13.88
C THR A 581 23.29 -28.87 -15.29
N ALA A 582 23.49 -27.66 -15.80
CA ALA A 582 24.14 -27.42 -17.08
C ALA A 582 25.60 -27.89 -17.05
N THR A 583 25.96 -28.69 -18.05
CA THR A 583 27.34 -29.14 -18.29
C THR A 583 28.14 -28.09 -19.07
N PRO A 584 29.49 -28.12 -19.03
CA PRO A 584 30.32 -27.23 -19.85
C PRO A 584 29.98 -27.30 -21.34
N GLU A 585 29.68 -28.49 -21.87
CA GLU A 585 29.29 -28.70 -23.26
C GLU A 585 27.94 -28.04 -23.58
N GLN A 586 26.98 -28.09 -22.65
CA GLN A 586 25.69 -27.41 -22.79
C GLN A 586 25.83 -25.89 -22.73
N ILE A 587 26.68 -25.38 -21.85
CA ILE A 587 26.96 -23.94 -21.75
C ILE A 587 27.58 -23.42 -23.06
N GLU A 588 28.57 -24.13 -23.59
CA GLU A 588 29.21 -23.78 -24.86
C GLU A 588 28.23 -23.82 -26.04
N ALA A 589 27.39 -24.86 -26.10
CA ALA A 589 26.35 -24.97 -27.12
C ALA A 589 25.33 -23.82 -27.01
N ALA A 590 24.88 -23.49 -25.80
CA ALA A 590 23.93 -22.40 -25.58
C ALA A 590 24.51 -21.04 -25.97
N LEU A 591 25.76 -20.76 -25.59
CA LEU A 591 26.49 -19.54 -25.98
C LEU A 591 26.64 -19.44 -27.49
N THR A 592 27.02 -20.53 -28.15
CA THR A 592 27.15 -20.58 -29.61
C THR A 592 25.83 -20.31 -30.31
N THR A 593 24.74 -20.96 -29.88
CA THR A 593 23.42 -20.77 -30.50
C THR A 593 22.85 -19.38 -30.22
N ALA A 594 23.00 -18.85 -29.01
CA ALA A 594 22.56 -17.49 -28.70
C ALA A 594 23.31 -16.44 -29.55
N HIS A 595 24.62 -16.66 -29.78
CA HIS A 595 25.45 -15.75 -30.58
C HIS A 595 25.14 -15.81 -32.08
N HIS A 596 24.93 -17.02 -32.65
CA HIS A 596 24.73 -17.20 -34.10
C HIS A 596 23.26 -17.21 -34.55
N GLY A 597 22.34 -17.63 -33.69
CA GLY A 597 21.03 -18.16 -34.09
C GLY A 597 19.82 -17.26 -33.88
N CYS A 598 19.99 -16.01 -33.45
CA CYS A 598 18.86 -15.21 -32.94
C CYS A 598 18.30 -14.16 -33.93
N ALA A 599 18.72 -14.18 -35.20
CA ALA A 599 18.24 -13.20 -36.18
C ALA A 599 16.70 -13.12 -36.23
N GLU A 600 16.02 -14.27 -36.13
CA GLU A 600 14.56 -14.33 -36.18
C GLU A 600 13.87 -13.56 -35.04
N TRP A 601 14.34 -13.66 -33.79
CA TRP A 601 13.71 -12.94 -32.67
C TRP A 601 13.97 -11.43 -32.74
N SER A 602 15.19 -11.03 -33.12
CA SER A 602 15.52 -9.63 -33.31
C SER A 602 14.80 -8.99 -34.49
N ASP A 603 14.48 -9.78 -35.53
CA ASP A 603 13.80 -9.28 -36.72
C ASP A 603 12.31 -8.98 -36.47
N LYS A 604 11.67 -9.67 -35.53
CA LYS A 604 10.28 -9.40 -35.11
C LYS A 604 10.11 -7.93 -34.68
N SER A 605 8.95 -7.35 -34.97
CA SER A 605 8.62 -6.00 -34.49
C SER A 605 8.41 -5.99 -32.96
N ALA A 606 8.46 -4.80 -32.33
CA ALA A 606 8.09 -4.69 -30.92
C ALA A 606 6.66 -5.21 -30.66
N ASP A 607 5.72 -4.94 -31.57
CA ASP A 607 4.34 -5.45 -31.51
C ASP A 607 4.27 -6.98 -31.51
N ASP A 608 4.98 -7.64 -32.41
CA ASP A 608 5.01 -9.11 -32.49
C ASP A 608 5.58 -9.72 -31.20
N ARG A 609 6.67 -9.15 -30.67
CA ARG A 609 7.24 -9.58 -29.39
C ARG A 609 6.27 -9.32 -28.24
N ALA A 610 5.60 -8.17 -28.23
CA ALA A 610 4.63 -7.79 -27.22
C ALA A 610 3.43 -8.76 -27.15
N VAL A 611 2.93 -9.24 -28.30
CA VAL A 611 1.88 -10.28 -28.35
C VAL A 611 2.33 -11.56 -27.65
N ILE A 612 3.56 -12.01 -27.91
CA ILE A 612 4.12 -13.23 -27.31
C ILE A 612 4.31 -13.06 -25.79
N LEU A 613 4.83 -11.92 -25.34
CA LEU A 613 4.99 -11.61 -23.91
C LEU A 613 3.64 -11.56 -23.18
N ARG A 614 2.61 -10.93 -23.77
CA ARG A 614 1.26 -10.91 -23.19
C ARG A 614 0.66 -12.32 -23.11
N LYS A 615 0.87 -13.15 -24.13
CA LYS A 615 0.45 -14.56 -24.10
C LYS A 615 1.19 -15.38 -23.03
N ALA A 616 2.46 -15.09 -22.75
CA ALA A 616 3.17 -15.70 -21.63
C ALA A 616 2.54 -15.32 -20.29
N ALA A 617 2.13 -14.05 -20.14
CA ALA A 617 1.39 -13.56 -18.98
C ALA A 617 0.06 -14.32 -18.78
N ASP A 618 -0.69 -14.52 -19.86
CA ASP A 618 -1.97 -15.26 -19.81
C ASP A 618 -1.74 -16.74 -19.46
N LEU A 619 -0.70 -17.37 -20.02
CA LEU A 619 -0.33 -18.74 -19.66
C LEU A 619 0.10 -18.89 -18.19
N PHE A 620 0.73 -17.86 -17.60
CA PHE A 620 1.02 -17.85 -16.17
C PHE A 620 -0.27 -17.83 -15.34
N GLU A 621 -1.24 -16.96 -15.68
CA GLU A 621 -2.55 -16.91 -15.00
C GLU A 621 -3.34 -18.23 -15.18
N GLU A 622 -3.33 -18.83 -16.38
CA GLU A 622 -3.99 -20.10 -16.69
C GLU A 622 -3.42 -21.30 -15.91
N ASN A 623 -2.16 -21.23 -15.49
CA ASN A 623 -1.46 -22.30 -14.76
C ASN A 623 -1.21 -21.94 -13.28
N ALA A 624 -1.98 -20.98 -12.75
CA ALA A 624 -1.80 -20.44 -11.40
C ALA A 624 -1.74 -21.52 -10.31
N SER A 625 -2.63 -22.51 -10.34
CA SER A 625 -2.69 -23.59 -9.34
C SER A 625 -1.40 -24.40 -9.23
N GLU A 626 -0.78 -24.76 -10.36
CA GLU A 626 0.49 -25.50 -10.37
C GLU A 626 1.65 -24.60 -9.93
N ILE A 627 1.65 -23.34 -10.36
CA ILE A 627 2.63 -22.33 -9.93
C ILE A 627 2.57 -22.13 -8.41
N PHE A 628 1.37 -21.98 -7.83
CA PHE A 628 1.22 -21.83 -6.39
C PHE A 628 1.73 -23.05 -5.63
N ALA A 629 1.41 -24.26 -6.09
CA ALA A 629 1.93 -25.48 -5.49
C ALA A 629 3.45 -25.54 -5.52
N LEU A 630 4.05 -25.16 -6.66
CA LEU A 630 5.50 -25.20 -6.84
C LEU A 630 6.22 -24.11 -6.03
N LEU A 631 5.73 -22.86 -6.02
CA LEU A 631 6.27 -21.78 -5.18
C LEU A 631 6.17 -22.11 -3.68
N THR A 632 5.06 -22.72 -3.26
CA THR A 632 4.85 -23.14 -1.86
C THR A 632 5.81 -24.26 -1.48
N ARG A 633 5.95 -25.30 -2.31
CA ARG A 633 6.75 -26.49 -2.01
C ARG A 633 8.25 -26.30 -2.25
N GLU A 634 8.65 -25.59 -3.30
CA GLU A 634 10.06 -25.37 -3.65
C GLU A 634 10.67 -24.20 -2.87
N ALA A 635 10.00 -23.05 -2.85
CA ALA A 635 10.53 -21.81 -2.26
C ALA A 635 10.01 -21.54 -0.84
N GLY A 636 9.07 -22.35 -0.32
CA GLY A 636 8.53 -22.19 1.03
C GLY A 636 7.61 -20.97 1.20
N LYS A 637 7.01 -20.47 0.11
CA LYS A 637 6.16 -19.27 0.15
C LYS A 637 4.78 -19.57 0.70
N THR A 638 4.26 -18.68 1.55
CA THR A 638 2.85 -18.68 1.92
C THR A 638 1.98 -18.40 0.70
N TYR A 639 0.70 -18.75 0.77
CA TYR A 639 -0.21 -18.57 -0.36
C TYR A 639 -0.28 -17.11 -0.86
N MET A 640 -0.34 -16.11 0.05
CA MET A 640 -0.35 -14.69 -0.34
C MET A 640 0.94 -14.30 -1.03
N ASP A 641 2.08 -14.82 -0.57
CA ASP A 641 3.36 -14.56 -1.20
C ASP A 641 3.45 -15.19 -2.60
N ALA A 642 2.87 -16.38 -2.80
CA ALA A 642 2.79 -17.04 -4.10
C ALA A 642 1.85 -16.31 -5.09
N ILE A 643 0.67 -15.86 -4.62
CA ILE A 643 -0.27 -15.05 -5.41
C ILE A 643 0.40 -13.74 -5.87
N ASN A 644 1.00 -13.01 -4.92
CA ASN A 644 1.63 -11.73 -5.23
C ASN A 644 2.83 -11.89 -6.18
N GLU A 645 3.60 -12.98 -6.05
CA GLU A 645 4.70 -13.25 -6.97
C GLU A 645 4.22 -13.61 -8.38
N LEU A 646 3.18 -14.43 -8.51
CA LEU A 646 2.58 -14.71 -9.83
C LEU A 646 2.11 -13.41 -10.49
N ARG A 647 1.40 -12.56 -9.73
CA ARG A 647 0.91 -11.27 -10.22
C ARG A 647 2.05 -10.37 -10.70
N GLU A 648 3.12 -10.28 -9.91
CA GLU A 648 4.31 -9.50 -10.28
C GLU A 648 4.95 -10.00 -11.59
N ALA A 649 5.04 -11.33 -11.79
CA ALA A 649 5.56 -11.92 -13.02
C ALA A 649 4.69 -11.59 -14.26
N VAL A 650 3.37 -11.64 -14.10
CA VAL A 650 2.38 -11.30 -15.12
C VAL A 650 2.45 -9.80 -15.45
N ASP A 651 2.53 -8.95 -14.44
CA ASP A 651 2.64 -7.51 -14.63
C ASP A 651 3.95 -7.14 -15.36
N PHE A 652 5.09 -7.78 -15.04
CA PHE A 652 6.33 -7.57 -15.81
C PHE A 652 6.16 -7.89 -17.29
N ALA A 653 5.54 -9.03 -17.62
CA ALA A 653 5.32 -9.43 -19.01
C ALA A 653 4.47 -8.39 -19.76
N ARG A 654 3.35 -7.97 -19.16
CA ARG A 654 2.42 -7.00 -19.76
C ARG A 654 3.02 -5.59 -19.83
N TYR A 655 3.74 -5.17 -18.79
CA TYR A 655 4.38 -3.85 -18.74
C TYR A 655 5.51 -3.73 -19.76
N TYR A 656 6.44 -4.69 -19.82
CA TYR A 656 7.56 -4.62 -20.75
C TYR A 656 7.17 -4.83 -22.22
N ALA A 657 6.08 -5.54 -22.49
CA ALA A 657 5.45 -5.57 -23.80
C ALA A 657 5.07 -4.16 -24.27
N ASN A 658 4.49 -3.35 -23.39
CA ASN A 658 4.12 -1.96 -23.71
C ASN A 658 5.34 -1.04 -23.81
N GLU A 659 6.34 -1.21 -22.94
CA GLU A 659 7.56 -0.41 -22.99
C GLU A 659 8.34 -0.66 -24.30
N ALA A 660 8.33 -1.88 -24.84
CA ALA A 660 8.93 -2.16 -26.14
C ALA A 660 8.31 -1.31 -27.26
N ILE A 661 6.97 -1.24 -27.29
CA ILE A 661 6.21 -0.47 -28.29
C ILE A 661 6.46 1.02 -28.09
N ARG A 662 6.32 1.52 -26.86
CA ARG A 662 6.54 2.93 -26.50
C ARG A 662 7.93 3.42 -26.93
N LEU A 663 8.96 2.59 -26.72
CA LEU A 663 10.32 2.93 -27.11
C LEU A 663 10.53 2.90 -28.64
N ASP A 664 9.86 2.00 -29.37
CA ASP A 664 9.88 2.01 -30.85
C ASP A 664 9.14 3.21 -31.44
N GLU A 665 8.03 3.64 -30.84
CA GLU A 665 7.32 4.86 -31.22
C GLU A 665 8.16 6.12 -30.95
N ARG A 666 8.91 6.14 -29.83
CA ARG A 666 9.73 7.27 -29.42
C ARG A 666 11.03 7.40 -30.23
N ASP A 667 11.76 6.30 -30.36
CA ASP A 667 13.15 6.30 -30.87
C ASP A 667 13.30 5.62 -32.24
N GLY A 668 12.23 5.05 -32.80
CA GLY A 668 12.28 4.12 -33.92
C GLY A 668 12.68 2.70 -33.48
N LYS A 669 12.67 1.75 -34.44
CA LYS A 669 13.05 0.35 -34.19
C LYS A 669 14.45 0.28 -33.57
N GLY A 670 14.52 -0.05 -32.29
CA GLY A 670 15.78 -0.21 -31.57
C GLY A 670 16.57 -1.43 -32.08
N GLN A 671 17.91 -1.36 -31.99
CA GLN A 671 18.77 -2.51 -32.25
C GLN A 671 19.01 -3.30 -30.95
N GLN A 672 19.01 -4.63 -31.06
CA GLN A 672 19.41 -5.53 -29.99
C GLN A 672 20.91 -5.42 -29.68
N ARG A 673 21.31 -5.73 -28.45
CA ARG A 673 22.72 -5.83 -28.05
C ARG A 673 23.36 -7.16 -28.47
N GLY A 674 22.61 -8.25 -28.34
CA GLY A 674 23.11 -9.62 -28.45
C GLY A 674 22.72 -10.45 -27.22
N PRO A 675 23.37 -11.61 -26.97
CA PRO A 675 23.03 -12.49 -25.84
C PRO A 675 23.12 -11.79 -24.49
N ILE A 676 22.02 -11.77 -23.75
CA ILE A 676 21.95 -11.26 -22.38
C ILE A 676 21.90 -12.43 -21.41
N THR A 677 22.78 -12.41 -20.40
CA THR A 677 22.72 -13.39 -19.30
C THR A 677 21.85 -12.85 -18.17
N CYS A 678 20.77 -13.55 -17.84
CA CYS A 678 19.87 -13.20 -16.72
C CYS A 678 20.12 -14.16 -15.55
N ILE A 679 20.60 -13.62 -14.42
CA ILE A 679 20.90 -14.37 -13.20
C ILE A 679 19.96 -13.87 -12.09
N SER A 680 19.14 -14.78 -11.59
CA SER A 680 18.04 -14.46 -10.68
C SER A 680 18.19 -15.13 -9.30
N PRO A 681 17.56 -14.56 -8.26
CA PRO A 681 17.66 -15.06 -6.89
C PRO A 681 16.56 -16.10 -6.59
N TRP A 682 16.72 -16.80 -5.47
CA TRP A 682 15.77 -17.83 -5.02
C TRP A 682 14.53 -17.26 -4.30
N ASN A 683 14.55 -16.00 -3.89
CA ASN A 683 13.51 -15.43 -3.03
C ASN A 683 12.32 -14.86 -3.81
N PHE A 684 12.51 -14.55 -5.10
CA PHE A 684 11.45 -14.31 -6.09
C PHE A 684 11.76 -15.14 -7.35
N PRO A 685 11.66 -16.48 -7.23
CA PRO A 685 12.14 -17.40 -8.24
C PRO A 685 11.28 -17.45 -9.51
N LEU A 686 10.10 -16.84 -9.49
CA LEU A 686 9.24 -16.62 -10.66
C LEU A 686 9.26 -15.15 -11.11
N ALA A 687 8.98 -14.20 -10.22
CA ALA A 687 8.77 -12.80 -10.63
C ALA A 687 10.04 -12.13 -11.13
N ILE A 688 11.11 -12.10 -10.33
CA ILE A 688 12.38 -11.48 -10.73
C ILE A 688 13.01 -12.28 -11.87
N PHE A 689 12.96 -13.61 -11.81
CA PHE A 689 13.40 -14.48 -12.91
C PHE A 689 12.75 -14.08 -14.24
N SER A 690 11.42 -14.00 -14.26
CA SER A 690 10.67 -13.69 -15.47
C SER A 690 10.82 -12.22 -15.89
N GLY A 691 10.84 -11.28 -14.94
CA GLY A 691 10.98 -9.86 -15.22
C GLY A 691 12.29 -9.52 -15.94
N GLN A 692 13.42 -10.09 -15.48
CA GLN A 692 14.71 -9.92 -16.16
C GLN A 692 14.66 -10.45 -17.60
N ILE A 693 14.09 -11.64 -17.79
CA ILE A 693 13.97 -12.30 -19.10
C ILE A 693 13.08 -11.50 -20.04
N PHE A 694 11.87 -11.13 -19.58
CA PHE A 694 10.90 -10.39 -20.40
C PHE A 694 11.45 -9.03 -20.84
N ALA A 695 12.17 -8.31 -19.98
CA ALA A 695 12.79 -7.03 -20.37
C ALA A 695 13.84 -7.19 -21.48
N ALA A 696 14.71 -8.20 -21.37
CA ALA A 696 15.73 -8.47 -22.37
C ALA A 696 15.12 -8.93 -23.70
N LEU A 697 14.12 -9.83 -23.65
CA LEU A 697 13.37 -10.29 -24.82
C LEU A 697 12.57 -9.16 -25.47
N ALA A 698 11.95 -8.28 -24.69
CA ALA A 698 11.20 -7.10 -25.17
C ALA A 698 12.10 -6.18 -26.00
N ALA A 699 13.37 -6.02 -25.59
CA ALA A 699 14.39 -5.28 -26.35
C ALA A 699 15.00 -6.07 -27.52
N GLY A 700 14.52 -7.29 -27.80
CA GLY A 700 14.93 -8.10 -28.96
C GLY A 700 16.17 -8.96 -28.73
N ASN A 701 16.63 -9.14 -27.49
CA ASN A 701 17.85 -9.89 -27.19
C ASN A 701 17.57 -11.38 -26.92
N PRO A 702 18.43 -12.31 -27.38
CA PRO A 702 18.44 -13.66 -26.85
C PRO A 702 18.85 -13.67 -25.39
N VAL A 703 18.32 -14.62 -24.62
CA VAL A 703 18.54 -14.73 -23.18
C VAL A 703 19.13 -16.07 -22.79
N LEU A 704 20.19 -16.01 -21.97
CA LEU A 704 20.75 -17.14 -21.23
C LEU A 704 20.31 -17.01 -19.77
N ALA A 705 19.28 -17.76 -19.41
CA ALA A 705 18.64 -17.68 -18.10
C ALA A 705 19.29 -18.67 -17.11
N LYS A 706 19.81 -18.14 -16.00
CA LYS A 706 20.43 -18.91 -14.92
C LYS A 706 19.65 -18.66 -13.62
N PRO A 707 18.79 -19.61 -13.18
CA PRO A 707 18.08 -19.48 -11.91
C PRO A 707 18.99 -19.75 -10.71
N ALA A 708 18.55 -19.39 -9.51
CA ALA A 708 19.19 -19.82 -8.28
C ALA A 708 19.12 -21.36 -8.14
N PRO A 709 20.16 -22.02 -7.59
CA PRO A 709 20.19 -23.48 -7.46
C PRO A 709 19.15 -24.02 -6.47
N GLN A 710 18.59 -23.19 -5.59
CA GLN A 710 17.54 -23.57 -4.66
C GLN A 710 16.16 -23.70 -5.33
N THR A 711 15.90 -22.97 -6.42
CA THR A 711 14.57 -22.87 -7.04
C THR A 711 14.57 -23.10 -8.57
N PRO A 712 15.15 -24.19 -9.08
CA PRO A 712 15.25 -24.41 -10.52
C PRO A 712 14.00 -25.02 -11.16
N LEU A 713 13.10 -25.65 -10.40
CA LEU A 713 11.91 -26.32 -10.94
C LEU A 713 10.88 -25.30 -11.40
N ILE A 714 10.57 -24.28 -10.59
CA ILE A 714 9.69 -23.19 -11.01
C ILE A 714 10.26 -22.42 -12.21
N ALA A 715 11.57 -22.22 -12.26
CA ALA A 715 12.23 -21.60 -13.42
C ALA A 715 12.08 -22.47 -14.68
N THR A 716 12.24 -23.80 -14.56
CA THR A 716 12.03 -24.73 -15.68
C THR A 716 10.58 -24.71 -16.17
N PHE A 717 9.63 -24.74 -15.24
CA PHE A 717 8.21 -24.67 -15.54
C PHE A 717 7.85 -23.35 -16.25
N ALA A 718 8.31 -22.22 -15.73
CA ALA A 718 8.09 -20.90 -16.30
C ALA A 718 8.65 -20.78 -17.73
N VAL A 719 9.89 -21.26 -17.96
CA VAL A 719 10.49 -21.28 -19.31
C VAL A 719 9.69 -22.16 -20.27
N GLY A 720 9.18 -23.31 -19.81
CA GLY A 720 8.27 -24.15 -20.59
C GLY A 720 7.02 -23.40 -21.06
N LEU A 721 6.40 -22.61 -20.18
CA LEU A 721 5.26 -21.76 -20.52
C LEU A 721 5.65 -20.61 -21.47
N MET A 722 6.81 -19.99 -21.27
CA MET A 722 7.35 -18.96 -22.17
C MET A 722 7.56 -19.50 -23.60
N HIS A 723 8.07 -20.72 -23.74
CA HIS A 723 8.17 -21.40 -25.03
C HIS A 723 6.80 -21.70 -25.63
N LYS A 724 5.86 -22.19 -24.83
CA LYS A 724 4.46 -22.41 -25.25
C LYS A 724 3.77 -21.11 -25.70
N ALA A 725 4.17 -19.97 -25.14
CA ALA A 725 3.69 -18.66 -25.56
C ALA A 725 4.15 -18.32 -27.00
N GLY A 726 5.32 -18.81 -27.40
CA GLY A 726 5.90 -18.59 -28.73
C GLY A 726 7.33 -18.04 -28.71
N ILE A 727 7.99 -17.99 -27.56
CA ILE A 727 9.41 -17.61 -27.48
C ILE A 727 10.26 -18.79 -28.00
N PRO A 728 11.05 -18.61 -29.08
CA PRO A 728 11.91 -19.68 -29.59
C PRO A 728 12.94 -20.15 -28.55
N VAL A 729 13.35 -21.42 -28.61
CA VAL A 729 14.35 -21.98 -27.69
C VAL A 729 15.70 -21.29 -27.89
N GLU A 730 16.03 -20.90 -29.12
CA GLU A 730 17.23 -20.15 -29.47
C GLU A 730 17.25 -18.75 -28.82
N ALA A 731 16.07 -18.15 -28.60
CA ALA A 731 15.90 -16.83 -28.00
C ALA A 731 15.86 -16.88 -26.46
N LEU A 732 15.52 -18.01 -25.86
CA LEU A 732 15.51 -18.19 -24.41
C LEU A 732 16.02 -19.59 -24.05
N GLN A 733 17.21 -19.65 -23.45
CA GLN A 733 17.81 -20.91 -23.02
C GLN A 733 17.98 -20.92 -21.50
N LEU A 734 17.56 -22.01 -20.86
CA LEU A 734 17.67 -22.22 -19.42
C LEU A 734 18.91 -23.05 -19.08
N LEU A 735 19.72 -22.55 -18.14
CA LEU A 735 20.96 -23.18 -17.68
C LEU A 735 20.96 -23.30 -16.16
N PRO A 736 20.28 -24.30 -15.56
CA PRO A 736 20.30 -24.53 -14.11
C PRO A 736 21.71 -24.88 -13.63
N GLY A 737 22.08 -24.42 -12.44
CA GLY A 737 23.39 -24.71 -11.84
C GLY A 737 23.73 -23.75 -10.72
N ALA A 738 24.92 -23.86 -10.13
CA ALA A 738 25.37 -22.99 -9.07
C ALA A 738 26.26 -21.86 -9.61
N GLY A 739 27.30 -21.47 -8.86
CA GLY A 739 28.14 -20.32 -9.18
C GLY A 739 29.00 -20.53 -10.42
N GLU A 740 29.40 -21.77 -10.70
CA GLU A 740 30.22 -22.16 -11.85
C GLU A 740 29.56 -21.87 -13.19
N VAL A 741 28.25 -22.14 -13.32
CA VAL A 741 27.49 -21.81 -14.53
C VAL A 741 27.41 -20.29 -14.71
N GLY A 742 27.12 -19.55 -13.63
CA GLY A 742 27.09 -18.09 -13.67
C GLY A 742 28.44 -17.48 -14.04
N ALA A 743 29.54 -18.02 -13.49
CA ALA A 743 30.90 -17.58 -13.79
C ALA A 743 31.28 -17.84 -15.25
N ALA A 744 30.93 -19.02 -15.79
CA ALA A 744 31.17 -19.37 -17.19
C ALA A 744 30.47 -18.38 -18.15
N LEU A 745 29.20 -18.05 -17.88
CA LEU A 745 28.43 -17.11 -18.70
C LEU A 745 28.97 -15.67 -18.60
N THR A 746 29.24 -15.19 -17.38
CA THR A 746 29.69 -13.81 -17.15
C THR A 746 31.14 -13.54 -17.54
N SER A 747 31.88 -14.58 -17.92
CA SER A 747 33.27 -14.50 -18.38
C SER A 747 33.44 -14.81 -19.88
N ASP A 748 32.35 -14.96 -20.64
CA ASP A 748 32.42 -15.26 -22.07
C ASP A 748 32.21 -14.01 -22.93
N SER A 749 33.13 -13.75 -23.87
CA SER A 749 33.12 -12.54 -24.70
C SER A 749 31.95 -12.44 -25.68
N ARG A 750 31.19 -13.52 -25.91
CA ARG A 750 29.98 -13.51 -26.75
C ARG A 750 28.77 -12.91 -26.03
N VAL A 751 28.80 -12.82 -24.71
CA VAL A 751 27.72 -12.20 -23.91
C VAL A 751 27.79 -10.68 -24.06
N ALA A 752 26.65 -10.10 -24.42
CA ALA A 752 26.50 -8.67 -24.70
C ALA A 752 26.03 -7.84 -23.49
N GLY A 753 25.69 -8.50 -22.37
CA GLY A 753 25.28 -7.85 -21.12
C GLY A 753 24.81 -8.84 -20.06
N VAL A 754 24.77 -8.40 -18.81
CA VAL A 754 24.34 -9.21 -17.66
C VAL A 754 23.29 -8.45 -16.87
N CYS A 755 22.18 -9.13 -16.59
CA CYS A 755 21.16 -8.70 -15.64
C CYS A 755 21.21 -9.62 -14.44
N PHE A 756 21.61 -9.10 -13.29
CA PHE A 756 21.83 -9.85 -12.05
C PHE A 756 20.96 -9.29 -10.93
N THR A 757 20.36 -10.20 -10.16
CA THR A 757 19.79 -9.85 -8.86
C THR A 757 20.26 -10.84 -7.80
N GLY A 758 20.84 -10.31 -6.71
CA GLY A 758 21.40 -11.13 -5.63
C GLY A 758 22.32 -10.35 -4.70
N SER A 759 23.33 -10.99 -4.09
CA SER A 759 24.19 -10.31 -3.12
C SER A 759 25.16 -9.30 -3.75
N THR A 760 25.48 -8.23 -3.03
CA THR A 760 26.48 -7.23 -3.44
C THR A 760 27.85 -7.86 -3.71
N GLY A 761 28.27 -8.83 -2.88
CA GLY A 761 29.53 -9.55 -3.09
C GLY A 761 29.56 -10.35 -4.40
N THR A 762 28.46 -11.01 -4.76
CA THR A 762 28.34 -11.70 -6.06
C THR A 762 28.33 -10.71 -7.23
N ALA A 763 27.63 -9.58 -7.09
CA ALA A 763 27.61 -8.53 -8.12
C ALA A 763 29.02 -7.97 -8.40
N GLN A 764 29.84 -7.79 -7.36
CA GLN A 764 31.24 -7.37 -7.50
C GLN A 764 32.09 -8.43 -8.22
N HIS A 765 31.91 -9.72 -7.92
CA HIS A 765 32.60 -10.78 -8.67
C HIS A 765 32.21 -10.79 -10.16
N ILE A 766 30.92 -10.62 -10.47
CA ILE A 766 30.44 -10.52 -11.85
C ILE A 766 31.06 -9.30 -12.54
N ASN A 767 31.06 -8.14 -11.88
CA ASN A 767 31.65 -6.91 -12.42
C ASN A 767 33.13 -7.10 -12.82
N ARG A 768 33.92 -7.76 -11.96
CA ARG A 768 35.34 -8.08 -12.22
C ARG A 768 35.52 -9.06 -13.38
N ALA A 769 34.70 -10.10 -13.44
CA ALA A 769 34.71 -11.05 -14.55
C ALA A 769 34.40 -10.35 -15.89
N MET A 770 33.36 -9.52 -15.91
CA MET A 770 32.93 -8.77 -17.09
C MET A 770 33.98 -7.77 -17.56
N ALA A 771 34.58 -7.00 -16.65
CA ALA A 771 35.62 -6.03 -16.99
C ALA A 771 36.83 -6.67 -17.70
N LYS A 772 37.15 -7.93 -17.37
CA LYS A 772 38.23 -8.69 -18.00
C LYS A 772 37.82 -9.27 -19.37
N ALA A 773 36.63 -9.85 -19.45
CA ALA A 773 36.25 -10.73 -20.57
C ALA A 773 35.35 -10.08 -21.63
N LEU A 774 34.39 -9.25 -21.23
CA LEU A 774 33.35 -8.74 -22.11
C LEU A 774 33.75 -7.43 -22.79
N ALA A 775 32.98 -7.03 -23.80
CA ALA A 775 33.10 -5.72 -24.43
C ALA A 775 32.86 -4.60 -23.42
N PRO A 776 33.56 -3.45 -23.54
CA PRO A 776 33.37 -2.34 -22.62
C PRO A 776 31.94 -1.76 -22.67
N SER A 777 31.22 -1.90 -23.77
CA SER A 777 29.82 -1.47 -23.90
C SER A 777 28.80 -2.43 -23.26
N ALA A 778 29.20 -3.61 -22.81
CA ALA A 778 28.31 -4.58 -22.18
C ALA A 778 27.81 -4.06 -20.81
N PRO A 779 26.48 -3.92 -20.61
CA PRO A 779 25.92 -3.43 -19.37
C PRO A 779 25.91 -4.50 -18.28
N LEU A 780 26.12 -4.08 -17.04
CA LEU A 780 25.74 -4.83 -15.86
C LEU A 780 24.58 -4.08 -15.20
N ILE A 781 23.40 -4.68 -15.19
CA ILE A 781 22.30 -4.29 -14.30
C ILE A 781 22.42 -5.19 -13.09
N ALA A 782 22.74 -4.63 -11.93
CA ALA A 782 22.90 -5.38 -10.68
C ALA A 782 21.97 -4.78 -9.62
N GLU A 783 20.90 -5.50 -9.30
CA GLU A 783 20.01 -5.19 -8.19
C GLU A 783 20.40 -6.05 -6.98
N THR A 784 20.63 -5.45 -5.82
CA THR A 784 21.22 -6.14 -4.67
C THR A 784 20.47 -5.87 -3.36
N GLY A 785 21.11 -6.14 -2.22
CA GLY A 785 20.48 -6.09 -0.90
C GLY A 785 20.27 -4.68 -0.35
N GLY A 786 19.71 -4.61 0.86
CA GLY A 786 19.48 -3.34 1.56
C GLY A 786 19.52 -3.49 3.08
N LEU A 787 20.07 -2.48 3.76
CA LEU A 787 19.85 -2.25 5.18
C LEU A 787 18.64 -1.32 5.36
N ASN A 788 17.47 -1.81 4.99
CA ASN A 788 16.26 -0.99 4.93
C ASN A 788 15.82 -0.56 6.33
N ALA A 789 15.48 0.72 6.45
CA ALA A 789 15.08 1.32 7.71
C ALA A 789 13.64 1.85 7.66
N MET A 790 12.99 1.92 8.82
CA MET A 790 11.71 2.59 9.00
C MET A 790 11.81 3.54 10.19
N ILE A 791 11.29 4.75 10.04
CA ILE A 791 11.14 5.72 11.14
C ILE A 791 9.67 5.83 11.51
N VAL A 792 9.37 5.69 12.79
CA VAL A 792 8.04 5.90 13.38
C VAL A 792 8.15 7.02 14.41
N ASP A 793 7.52 8.15 14.13
CA ASP A 793 7.47 9.28 15.06
C ASP A 793 6.22 9.23 15.96
N SER A 794 6.15 10.16 16.91
CA SER A 794 5.07 10.23 17.91
C SER A 794 3.68 10.57 17.36
N THR A 795 3.56 10.98 16.09
CA THR A 795 2.26 11.27 15.44
C THR A 795 1.67 10.07 14.72
N ALA A 796 2.47 9.03 14.49
CA ALA A 796 2.02 7.80 13.87
C ALA A 796 0.92 7.12 14.71
N LEU A 797 -0.05 6.50 14.03
CA LEU A 797 -1.01 5.60 14.70
C LEU A 797 -0.30 4.26 15.00
N PRO A 798 -0.08 3.88 16.28
CA PRO A 798 0.70 2.69 16.62
C PRO A 798 0.13 1.40 16.01
N GLU A 799 -1.19 1.28 15.91
CA GLU A 799 -1.86 0.10 15.37
C GLU A 799 -1.60 -0.11 13.87
N GLN A 800 -1.41 0.98 13.11
CA GLN A 800 -1.03 0.94 11.69
C GLN A 800 0.47 0.67 11.56
N ALA A 801 1.29 1.41 12.29
CA ALA A 801 2.74 1.24 12.25
C ALA A 801 3.17 -0.18 12.68
N VAL A 802 2.59 -0.75 13.75
CA VAL A 802 2.88 -2.14 14.16
C VAL A 802 2.44 -3.15 13.10
N ARG A 803 1.26 -2.99 12.49
CA ARG A 803 0.81 -3.85 11.38
C ARG A 803 1.84 -3.84 10.24
N ASP A 804 2.30 -2.66 9.87
CA ASP A 804 3.20 -2.46 8.73
C ASP A 804 4.64 -2.90 9.04
N VAL A 805 5.09 -2.75 10.29
CA VAL A 805 6.36 -3.30 10.81
C VAL A 805 6.34 -4.84 10.78
N ILE A 806 5.27 -5.47 11.26
CA ILE A 806 5.13 -6.93 11.26
C ILE A 806 5.21 -7.47 9.82
N ALA A 807 4.41 -6.90 8.92
CA ALA A 807 4.41 -7.29 7.51
C ALA A 807 5.79 -7.09 6.88
N SER A 808 6.39 -5.91 7.03
CA SER A 808 7.67 -5.56 6.41
C SER A 808 8.84 -6.40 6.94
N SER A 809 8.78 -6.89 8.18
CA SER A 809 9.90 -7.60 8.82
C SER A 809 9.82 -9.12 8.69
N PHE A 810 8.61 -9.68 8.77
CA PHE A 810 8.42 -11.13 8.97
C PHE A 810 7.71 -11.84 7.82
N GLN A 811 6.99 -11.12 6.94
CA GLN A 811 6.40 -11.73 5.75
C GLN A 811 7.49 -12.38 4.90
N SER A 812 7.19 -13.55 4.32
CA SER A 812 8.17 -14.38 3.59
C SER A 812 9.40 -14.77 4.45
N ALA A 813 9.24 -14.87 5.76
CA ALA A 813 10.34 -15.02 6.72
C ALA A 813 11.43 -13.94 6.59
N GLY A 814 11.04 -12.71 6.24
CA GLY A 814 11.98 -11.60 6.04
C GLY A 814 12.92 -11.78 4.84
N GLN A 815 12.65 -12.74 3.95
CA GLN A 815 13.48 -13.05 2.77
C GLN A 815 13.12 -12.16 1.55
N ARG A 816 12.83 -10.89 1.79
CA ARG A 816 12.63 -9.88 0.75
C ARG A 816 13.79 -8.90 0.80
N CYS A 817 14.30 -8.48 -0.35
CA CYS A 817 15.31 -7.41 -0.40
C CYS A 817 14.77 -6.09 0.18
N SER A 818 13.46 -5.87 0.14
CA SER A 818 12.75 -4.72 0.73
C SER A 818 12.35 -4.91 2.21
N ALA A 819 12.65 -6.06 2.82
CA ALA A 819 12.23 -6.30 4.21
C ALA A 819 12.87 -5.31 5.18
N LEU A 820 12.10 -4.90 6.19
CA LEU A 820 12.53 -3.98 7.23
C LEU A 820 13.61 -4.64 8.10
N ARG A 821 14.79 -4.01 8.15
CA ARG A 821 15.94 -4.50 8.93
C ARG A 821 16.15 -3.70 10.21
N MET A 822 15.91 -2.38 10.15
CA MET A 822 16.15 -1.45 11.26
C MET A 822 14.95 -0.54 11.49
N LEU A 823 14.27 -0.69 12.60
CA LEU A 823 13.18 0.17 13.03
C LEU A 823 13.71 1.23 14.03
N TYR A 824 13.42 2.49 13.75
CA TYR A 824 13.62 3.60 14.68
C TYR A 824 12.25 4.08 15.17
N VAL A 825 12.07 4.09 16.49
CA VAL A 825 10.85 4.59 17.13
C VAL A 825 11.21 5.77 18.01
N GLN A 826 10.45 6.86 17.93
CA GLN A 826 10.69 8.02 18.77
C GLN A 826 10.56 7.64 20.25
N GLU A 827 11.49 8.11 21.09
CA GLU A 827 11.62 7.73 22.50
C GLU A 827 10.29 7.91 23.27
N ASP A 828 9.55 8.97 22.98
CA ASP A 828 8.30 9.34 23.67
C ASP A 828 7.18 8.30 23.56
N ILE A 829 7.19 7.44 22.53
CA ILE A 829 6.16 6.41 22.30
C ILE A 829 6.72 4.98 22.39
N PHE A 830 8.01 4.81 22.68
CA PHE A 830 8.71 3.54 22.52
C PHE A 830 8.14 2.41 23.35
N ASP A 831 7.82 2.65 24.64
CA ASP A 831 7.41 1.58 25.54
C ASP A 831 6.04 0.99 25.16
N ASP A 832 5.03 1.84 24.95
CA ASP A 832 3.69 1.41 24.52
C ASP A 832 3.74 0.76 23.13
N PHE A 833 4.52 1.32 22.21
CA PHE A 833 4.73 0.76 20.87
C PHE A 833 5.36 -0.63 20.93
N LYS A 834 6.40 -0.79 21.75
CA LYS A 834 7.13 -2.05 21.95
C LYS A 834 6.22 -3.12 22.54
N GLU A 835 5.37 -2.79 23.51
CA GLU A 835 4.40 -3.74 24.08
C GLU A 835 3.40 -4.24 23.02
N MET A 836 2.84 -3.32 22.21
CA MET A 836 1.94 -3.68 21.12
C MET A 836 2.65 -4.56 20.06
N LEU A 837 3.90 -4.20 19.69
CA LEU A 837 4.71 -4.99 18.77
C LEU A 837 4.96 -6.40 19.32
N PHE A 838 5.30 -6.56 20.60
CA PHE A 838 5.53 -7.87 21.21
C PHE A 838 4.27 -8.74 21.18
N GLY A 839 3.12 -8.14 21.46
CA GLY A 839 1.84 -8.84 21.41
C GLY A 839 1.48 -9.24 19.98
N ALA A 840 1.64 -8.34 19.01
CA ALA A 840 1.38 -8.64 17.60
C ALA A 840 2.31 -9.73 17.07
N MET A 841 3.60 -9.72 17.44
CA MET A 841 4.54 -10.80 17.15
C MET A 841 4.07 -12.13 17.74
N ALA A 842 3.51 -12.14 18.96
CA ALA A 842 3.05 -13.37 19.61
C ALA A 842 1.85 -14.03 18.88
N GLU A 843 1.15 -13.29 18.03
CA GLU A 843 0.03 -13.80 17.24
C GLU A 843 0.44 -14.39 15.89
N LEU A 844 1.72 -14.33 15.53
CA LEU A 844 2.25 -14.94 14.29
C LEU A 844 2.37 -16.46 14.43
N GLU A 845 1.95 -17.15 13.38
CA GLU A 845 2.06 -18.59 13.24
C GLU A 845 3.22 -18.95 12.28
N VAL A 846 4.26 -19.58 12.83
CA VAL A 846 5.40 -20.10 12.06
C VAL A 846 5.14 -21.56 11.74
N GLY A 847 5.09 -21.91 10.45
CA GLY A 847 4.58 -23.23 10.05
C GLY A 847 4.80 -23.61 8.59
N ASN A 848 4.21 -24.74 8.21
CA ASN A 848 4.23 -25.19 6.82
C ASN A 848 3.33 -24.27 5.98
N PRO A 849 3.85 -23.66 4.90
CA PRO A 849 3.10 -22.69 4.12
C PRO A 849 1.91 -23.26 3.34
N ILE A 850 1.76 -24.60 3.26
CA ILE A 850 0.57 -25.23 2.68
C ILE A 850 -0.71 -24.96 3.50
N THR A 851 -0.56 -24.65 4.79
CA THR A 851 -1.67 -24.33 5.67
C THR A 851 -1.98 -22.85 5.58
N LEU A 852 -3.24 -22.49 5.30
CA LEU A 852 -3.70 -21.11 5.16
C LEU A 852 -3.42 -20.26 6.42
N SER A 853 -3.43 -20.88 7.60
CA SER A 853 -3.12 -20.21 8.86
C SER A 853 -1.63 -19.86 9.03
N THR A 854 -0.71 -20.34 8.19
CA THR A 854 0.71 -20.02 8.35
C THR A 854 0.99 -18.57 7.92
N ASP A 855 1.55 -17.77 8.84
CA ASP A 855 1.97 -16.39 8.56
C ASP A 855 3.43 -16.34 8.08
N VAL A 856 4.29 -17.18 8.66
CA VAL A 856 5.74 -17.19 8.41
C VAL A 856 6.18 -18.61 8.02
N GLY A 857 6.64 -18.75 6.78
CA GLY A 857 7.20 -19.99 6.24
C GLY A 857 8.65 -20.26 6.68
N PRO A 858 9.31 -21.28 6.10
CA PRO A 858 10.73 -21.57 6.35
C PRO A 858 11.65 -20.55 5.67
N VAL A 859 12.90 -20.52 6.10
CA VAL A 859 14.01 -19.99 5.29
C VAL A 859 14.46 -21.02 4.26
N ILE A 860 15.09 -20.56 3.18
CA ILE A 860 15.28 -21.37 1.97
C ILE A 860 16.14 -22.63 2.17
N ASP A 861 17.21 -22.56 2.97
CA ASP A 861 18.15 -23.65 3.15
C ASP A 861 18.86 -23.63 4.52
N ALA A 862 19.63 -24.68 4.79
CA ALA A 862 20.39 -24.85 6.03
C ALA A 862 21.48 -23.77 6.23
N ALA A 863 22.05 -23.22 5.16
CA ALA A 863 23.09 -22.20 5.26
C ALA A 863 22.49 -20.86 5.69
N ALA A 864 21.35 -20.48 5.12
CA ALA A 864 20.56 -19.33 5.55
C ALA A 864 20.14 -19.50 7.01
N GLN A 865 19.56 -20.66 7.37
CA GLN A 865 19.14 -20.97 8.75
C GLN A 865 20.30 -20.78 9.74
N LYS A 866 21.47 -21.35 9.43
CA LYS A 866 22.65 -21.23 10.28
C LYS A 866 23.13 -19.78 10.41
N LYS A 867 23.27 -19.05 9.31
CA LYS A 867 23.75 -17.65 9.33
C LYS A 867 22.85 -16.78 10.21
N ILE A 868 21.54 -16.90 10.05
CA ILE A 868 20.57 -16.09 10.80
C ILE A 868 20.57 -16.50 12.27
N ALA A 869 20.56 -17.81 12.57
CA ALA A 869 20.59 -18.31 13.95
C ALA A 869 21.86 -17.89 14.70
N ASP A 870 23.03 -17.91 14.04
CA ASP A 870 24.29 -17.46 14.63
C ASP A 870 24.26 -15.96 14.96
N HIS A 871 23.64 -15.14 14.09
CA HIS A 871 23.44 -13.71 14.36
C HIS A 871 22.52 -13.48 15.56
N CYS A 872 21.38 -14.16 15.62
CA CYS A 872 20.47 -14.08 16.77
C CYS A 872 21.17 -14.52 18.07
N LYS A 873 21.94 -15.61 18.04
CA LYS A 873 22.71 -16.10 19.18
C LYS A 873 23.76 -15.09 19.65
N LYS A 874 24.52 -14.47 18.74
CA LYS A 874 25.50 -13.41 19.04
C LYS A 874 24.88 -12.27 19.87
N TRP A 875 23.65 -11.87 19.55
CA TRP A 875 22.95 -10.81 20.27
C TRP A 875 22.23 -11.29 21.53
N ALA A 876 21.77 -12.54 21.56
CA ALA A 876 21.22 -13.17 22.76
C ALA A 876 22.27 -13.26 23.87
N GLU A 877 23.51 -13.64 23.54
CA GLU A 877 24.65 -13.69 24.47
C GLU A 877 24.99 -12.32 25.06
N LYS A 878 24.65 -11.23 24.36
CA LYS A 878 24.77 -9.84 24.84
C LYS A 878 23.54 -9.34 25.60
N GLY A 879 22.51 -10.17 25.79
CA GLY A 879 21.26 -9.79 26.46
C GLY A 879 20.41 -8.79 25.66
N ARG A 880 20.57 -8.72 24.34
CA ARG A 880 19.91 -7.72 23.47
C ARG A 880 18.74 -8.25 22.65
N VAL A 881 18.48 -9.56 22.67
CA VAL A 881 17.25 -10.13 22.11
C VAL A 881 16.08 -9.79 23.01
N LEU A 882 15.13 -9.01 22.50
CA LEU A 882 13.95 -8.55 23.23
C LEU A 882 12.79 -9.56 23.14
N LYS A 883 12.65 -10.21 21.99
CA LYS A 883 11.56 -11.16 21.71
C LYS A 883 12.03 -12.17 20.67
N GLU A 884 11.70 -13.44 20.88
CA GLU A 884 11.94 -14.54 19.94
C GLU A 884 10.74 -15.50 20.01
N LEU A 885 10.22 -15.91 18.86
CA LEU A 885 9.09 -16.85 18.78
C LEU A 885 9.55 -18.31 18.77
N LYS A 886 8.59 -19.23 18.91
CA LYS A 886 8.84 -20.66 18.75
C LYS A 886 8.75 -21.05 17.28
N VAL A 887 9.51 -22.07 16.90
CA VAL A 887 9.49 -22.62 15.54
C VAL A 887 9.26 -24.14 15.54
N PRO A 888 8.75 -24.70 14.43
CA PRO A 888 8.69 -26.14 14.24
C PRO A 888 10.08 -26.81 14.34
N ALA A 889 10.12 -28.03 14.86
CA ALA A 889 11.38 -28.79 15.04
C ALA A 889 11.95 -29.40 13.74
N LYS A 890 11.16 -29.44 12.67
CA LYS A 890 11.53 -30.01 11.36
C LYS A 890 11.42 -28.94 10.29
N GLY A 891 12.26 -29.02 9.26
CA GLY A 891 12.37 -27.99 8.22
C GLY A 891 13.38 -26.91 8.60
N HIS A 892 13.61 -25.99 7.67
CA HIS A 892 14.53 -24.87 7.84
C HIS A 892 13.79 -23.65 8.37
N PHE A 893 13.35 -23.69 9.64
CA PHE A 893 12.68 -22.55 10.27
C PHE A 893 13.65 -21.70 11.11
N VAL A 894 13.41 -20.39 11.12
CA VAL A 894 14.06 -19.42 12.02
C VAL A 894 12.98 -18.60 12.69
N ALA A 895 13.15 -18.34 13.99
CA ALA A 895 12.18 -17.60 14.77
C ALA A 895 12.14 -16.13 14.33
N PRO A 896 10.94 -15.54 14.13
CA PRO A 896 10.77 -14.10 14.17
C PRO A 896 11.39 -13.53 15.46
N THR A 897 12.42 -12.70 15.29
CA THR A 897 13.28 -12.22 16.38
C THR A 897 13.38 -10.70 16.36
N LEU A 898 13.28 -10.07 17.53
CA LEU A 898 13.46 -8.65 17.74
C LEU A 898 14.71 -8.39 18.58
N ILE A 899 15.63 -7.56 18.08
CA ILE A 899 16.92 -7.27 18.71
C ILE A 899 17.04 -5.77 18.96
N LYS A 900 17.36 -5.37 20.20
CA LYS A 900 17.64 -3.96 20.51
C LYS A 900 19.08 -3.60 20.12
N LEU A 901 19.25 -2.52 19.37
CA LEU A 901 20.54 -1.90 19.06
C LEU A 901 20.55 -0.44 19.54
N GLU A 902 21.73 0.17 19.58
CA GLU A 902 21.86 1.63 19.76
C GLU A 902 21.54 2.39 18.47
N GLY A 903 21.76 1.76 17.31
CA GLY A 903 21.53 2.34 15.99
C GLY A 903 21.97 1.39 14.88
N ILE A 904 21.73 1.80 13.64
CA ILE A 904 22.10 1.04 12.43
C ILE A 904 23.62 0.84 12.33
N GLU A 905 24.42 1.67 12.98
CA GLU A 905 25.87 1.62 13.08
C GLU A 905 26.38 0.24 13.51
N GLU A 906 25.63 -0.45 14.38
CA GLU A 906 25.98 -1.80 14.88
C GLU A 906 25.66 -2.94 13.88
N LEU A 907 25.10 -2.63 12.72
CA LEU A 907 24.86 -3.56 11.62
C LEU A 907 25.95 -3.45 10.56
N ASP A 908 26.77 -4.50 10.45
CA ASP A 908 27.86 -4.59 9.47
C ASP A 908 27.39 -5.12 8.10
N GLU A 909 26.35 -5.96 8.10
CA GLU A 909 25.84 -6.64 6.91
C GLU A 909 24.32 -6.84 6.97
N GLU A 910 23.72 -7.14 5.81
CA GLU A 910 22.33 -7.56 5.73
C GLU A 910 22.13 -8.97 6.31
N ILE A 911 21.15 -9.10 7.22
CA ILE A 911 20.68 -10.38 7.74
C ILE A 911 19.37 -10.74 7.03
N PHE A 912 19.47 -11.64 6.06
CA PHE A 912 18.38 -12.01 5.16
C PHE A 912 17.43 -13.05 5.77
N GLY A 913 16.70 -12.66 6.82
CA GLY A 913 15.79 -13.52 7.57
C GLY A 913 14.79 -12.74 8.43
N PRO A 914 14.00 -13.43 9.27
CA PRO A 914 12.93 -12.80 10.05
C PRO A 914 13.49 -12.15 11.33
N VAL A 915 14.43 -11.22 11.15
CA VAL A 915 15.13 -10.51 12.25
C VAL A 915 14.93 -9.01 12.10
N LEU A 916 14.19 -8.44 13.05
CA LEU A 916 13.98 -7.00 13.18
C LEU A 916 14.95 -6.44 14.22
N HIS A 917 15.68 -5.39 13.87
CA HIS A 917 16.45 -4.61 14.82
C HIS A 917 15.66 -3.34 15.18
N ILE A 918 15.75 -2.91 16.42
CA ILE A 918 15.03 -1.72 16.91
C ILE A 918 15.95 -0.81 17.72
N ALA A 919 15.88 0.49 17.46
CA ALA A 919 16.50 1.55 18.26
C ALA A 919 15.51 2.69 18.49
N THR A 920 15.89 3.61 19.37
CA THR A 920 15.14 4.82 19.68
C THR A 920 15.89 6.06 19.18
N PHE A 921 15.16 7.14 18.93
CA PHE A 921 15.72 8.45 18.65
C PHE A 921 14.91 9.54 19.35
N LYS A 922 15.53 10.68 19.68
CA LYS A 922 14.79 11.86 20.14
C LYS A 922 14.27 12.67 18.95
N ALA A 923 13.18 13.42 19.15
CA ALA A 923 12.56 14.20 18.09
C ALA A 923 13.55 15.13 17.35
N GLU A 924 14.49 15.75 18.07
CA GLU A 924 15.54 16.61 17.53
C GLU A 924 16.70 15.88 16.83
N GLU A 925 16.80 14.56 16.98
CA GLU A 925 17.87 13.71 16.41
C GLU A 925 17.45 13.02 15.10
N ILE A 926 16.27 13.33 14.56
CA ILE A 926 15.76 12.70 13.33
C ILE A 926 16.72 12.86 12.14
N ASP A 927 17.35 14.02 11.99
CA ASP A 927 18.32 14.27 10.92
C ASP A 927 19.59 13.44 11.09
N GLN A 928 20.06 13.28 12.34
CA GLN A 928 21.22 12.45 12.65
C GLN A 928 20.92 10.98 12.36
N THR A 929 19.69 10.54 12.64
CA THR A 929 19.21 9.19 12.34
C THR A 929 19.23 8.93 10.83
N ILE A 930 18.75 9.89 10.03
CA ILE A 930 18.78 9.80 8.57
C ILE A 930 20.22 9.79 8.04
N ASP A 931 21.11 10.60 8.62
CA ASP A 931 22.52 10.62 8.25
C ASP A 931 23.21 9.30 8.56
N ALA A 932 22.92 8.69 9.72
CA ALA A 932 23.40 7.36 10.09
C ALA A 932 22.94 6.29 9.09
N ILE A 933 21.66 6.32 8.68
CA ILE A 933 21.10 5.41 7.67
C ILE A 933 21.83 5.58 6.33
N ASN A 934 21.92 6.81 5.84
CA ASN A 934 22.59 7.12 4.57
C ASN A 934 24.09 6.73 4.60
N SER A 935 24.75 6.84 5.75
CA SER A 935 26.18 6.52 5.90
C SER A 935 26.52 5.05 5.63
N LYS A 936 25.55 4.15 5.75
CA LYS A 936 25.73 2.72 5.44
C LYS A 936 25.88 2.46 3.94
N GLY A 937 25.55 3.43 3.09
CA GLY A 937 25.74 3.35 1.64
C GLY A 937 24.75 2.45 0.90
N PHE A 938 23.84 1.77 1.61
CA PHE A 938 22.66 1.13 1.02
C PHE A 938 21.57 2.17 0.76
N GLY A 939 20.65 1.85 -0.15
CA GLY A 939 19.63 2.79 -0.62
C GLY A 939 18.46 2.12 -1.33
N LEU A 940 17.91 1.04 -0.78
CA LEU A 940 16.84 0.28 -1.44
C LEU A 940 15.43 0.74 -1.03
N THR A 941 14.97 0.39 0.17
CA THR A 941 13.65 0.81 0.69
C THR A 941 13.74 1.56 2.01
N PHE A 942 12.81 2.50 2.22
CA PHE A 942 12.64 3.21 3.48
C PHE A 942 11.16 3.43 3.80
N GLY A 943 10.79 3.20 5.06
CA GLY A 943 9.46 3.44 5.60
C GLY A 943 9.42 4.68 6.49
N LEU A 944 8.33 5.43 6.44
CA LEU A 944 8.09 6.57 7.32
C LEU A 944 6.64 6.54 7.81
N HIS A 945 6.44 6.53 9.12
CA HIS A 945 5.13 6.77 9.72
C HIS A 945 5.11 8.13 10.42
N THR A 946 4.32 9.06 9.88
CA THR A 946 4.14 10.43 10.38
C THR A 946 2.86 11.07 9.84
N ARG A 947 2.29 12.01 10.58
CA ARG A 947 1.17 12.90 10.17
C ARG A 947 1.62 14.32 9.79
N VAL A 948 2.92 14.61 9.83
CA VAL A 948 3.48 15.95 9.58
C VAL A 948 3.99 16.01 8.14
N ASP A 949 3.33 16.77 7.26
CA ASP A 949 3.60 16.77 5.82
C ASP A 949 4.95 17.42 5.50
N SER A 950 5.28 18.53 6.15
CA SER A 950 6.60 19.16 6.06
C SER A 950 7.74 18.24 6.49
N ARG A 951 7.49 17.34 7.44
CA ARG A 951 8.45 16.30 7.84
C ARG A 951 8.59 15.24 6.74
N VAL A 952 7.48 14.81 6.12
CA VAL A 952 7.54 13.93 4.94
C VAL A 952 8.41 14.57 3.86
N GLN A 953 8.14 15.83 3.50
CA GLN A 953 8.91 16.54 2.48
C GLN A 953 10.40 16.62 2.82
N HIS A 954 10.73 17.06 4.03
CA HIS A 954 12.11 17.19 4.51
C HIS A 954 12.87 15.86 4.47
N ILE A 955 12.22 14.78 4.91
CA ILE A 955 12.83 13.44 4.90
C ILE A 955 12.99 12.92 3.48
N VAL A 956 11.99 13.06 2.62
CA VAL A 956 12.03 12.66 1.20
C VAL A 956 13.22 13.32 0.48
N GLU A 957 13.47 14.60 0.74
CA GLU A 957 14.58 15.35 0.13
C GLU A 957 15.96 14.91 0.65
N ARG A 958 16.05 14.46 1.91
CA ARG A 958 17.32 14.11 2.57
C ARG A 958 17.73 12.65 2.42
N VAL A 959 16.77 11.74 2.48
CA VAL A 959 17.04 10.29 2.50
C VAL A 959 17.47 9.80 1.11
N LYS A 960 18.48 8.93 1.10
CA LYS A 960 19.12 8.44 -0.13
C LYS A 960 18.68 7.00 -0.43
N VAL A 961 17.47 6.87 -0.95
CA VAL A 961 16.86 5.56 -1.24
C VAL A 961 16.10 5.59 -2.56
N GLY A 962 16.06 4.44 -3.21
CA GLY A 962 15.31 4.27 -4.44
C GLY A 962 13.79 4.21 -4.23
N ASN A 963 13.29 3.59 -3.16
CA ASN A 963 11.86 3.44 -2.91
C ASN A 963 11.49 3.88 -1.49
N LEU A 964 10.63 4.88 -1.38
CA LEU A 964 10.15 5.43 -0.11
C LEU A 964 8.64 5.20 0.05
N TYR A 965 8.24 4.80 1.26
CA TYR A 965 6.87 4.44 1.61
C TYR A 965 6.43 5.20 2.85
N VAL A 966 5.33 5.95 2.75
CA VAL A 966 4.79 6.77 3.84
C VAL A 966 3.45 6.21 4.32
N ASN A 967 3.35 5.98 5.63
CA ASN A 967 2.16 5.48 6.34
C ASN A 967 1.62 4.14 5.81
N ARG A 968 2.52 3.28 5.34
CA ARG A 968 2.23 1.92 4.87
C ARG A 968 3.46 1.02 5.05
N ASN A 969 3.28 -0.28 4.84
CA ASN A 969 4.41 -1.20 4.71
C ASN A 969 5.32 -0.83 3.52
N GLN A 970 6.57 -1.29 3.56
CA GLN A 970 7.61 -0.97 2.57
C GLN A 970 7.94 -2.14 1.63
N ILE A 971 7.04 -3.10 1.49
CA ILE A 971 7.22 -4.31 0.68
C ILE A 971 6.16 -4.39 -0.42
N GLY A 972 6.35 -5.30 -1.39
CA GLY A 972 5.35 -5.54 -2.45
C GLY A 972 5.20 -4.38 -3.42
N ALA A 973 6.31 -3.85 -3.92
CA ALA A 973 6.29 -2.84 -4.99
C ALA A 973 5.59 -3.39 -6.24
N ILE A 974 4.67 -2.61 -6.82
CA ILE A 974 3.86 -3.02 -7.96
C ILE A 974 4.48 -2.50 -9.25
N VAL A 975 4.67 -3.39 -10.23
CA VAL A 975 5.27 -3.09 -11.54
C VAL A 975 4.48 -1.99 -12.26
N GLY A 976 5.19 -0.98 -12.78
CA GLY A 976 4.58 0.15 -13.48
C GLY A 976 3.83 1.15 -12.58
N SER A 977 3.75 0.89 -11.27
CA SER A 977 3.18 1.80 -10.26
C SER A 977 4.27 2.30 -9.32
N GLN A 978 5.03 1.38 -8.73
CA GLN A 978 6.19 1.68 -7.89
C GLN A 978 7.44 1.00 -8.48
N PRO A 979 8.02 1.53 -9.58
CA PRO A 979 9.28 1.03 -10.11
C PRO A 979 10.29 0.75 -9.00
N PHE A 980 10.89 -0.43 -9.02
CA PHE A 980 11.64 -0.97 -7.89
C PHE A 980 13.12 -1.09 -8.20
N GLY A 981 13.95 -0.58 -7.30
CA GLY A 981 15.41 -0.64 -7.42
C GLY A 981 16.07 0.41 -6.55
N GLY A 982 17.31 0.17 -6.15
CA GLY A 982 18.02 1.01 -5.18
C GLY A 982 19.11 1.91 -5.79
N GLU A 983 19.79 2.65 -4.91
CA GLU A 983 21.00 3.39 -5.21
C GLU A 983 22.19 2.92 -4.32
N GLY A 984 23.41 3.31 -4.67
CA GLY A 984 24.61 2.97 -3.92
C GLY A 984 24.91 1.46 -3.90
N LEU A 985 25.09 0.89 -2.71
CA LEU A 985 25.34 -0.55 -2.51
C LEU A 985 24.14 -1.41 -2.86
N SER A 986 22.95 -0.83 -3.01
CA SER A 986 21.71 -1.55 -3.27
C SER A 986 21.46 -1.82 -4.75
N GLY A 987 22.08 -1.08 -5.66
CA GLY A 987 21.98 -1.44 -7.07
C GLY A 987 22.53 -0.39 -8.01
N THR A 988 22.62 -0.78 -9.28
CA THR A 988 23.06 0.09 -10.38
C THR A 988 21.92 0.88 -11.01
N GLY A 989 20.69 0.36 -10.87
CA GLY A 989 19.57 0.71 -11.75
C GLY A 989 19.81 0.28 -13.21
N PRO A 990 18.89 0.61 -14.12
CA PRO A 990 17.60 1.28 -13.86
C PRO A 990 16.63 0.40 -13.07
N LYS A 991 15.54 0.98 -12.56
CA LYS A 991 14.54 0.27 -11.77
C LYS A 991 13.79 -0.77 -12.59
N ALA A 992 13.67 -1.98 -12.04
CA ALA A 992 12.75 -2.98 -12.56
C ALA A 992 11.30 -2.46 -12.49
N GLY A 993 10.51 -2.79 -13.50
CA GLY A 993 9.13 -2.31 -13.66
C GLY A 993 9.03 -0.80 -13.90
N GLY A 994 10.13 -0.14 -14.25
CA GLY A 994 10.19 1.28 -14.59
C GLY A 994 10.43 1.55 -16.07
N PRO A 995 10.24 2.82 -16.50
CA PRO A 995 10.25 3.22 -17.90
C PRO A 995 11.65 3.17 -18.55
N HIS A 996 12.72 3.11 -17.74
CA HIS A 996 14.11 3.10 -18.24
C HIS A 996 14.70 1.69 -18.35
N TYR A 997 14.00 0.65 -17.90
CA TYR A 997 14.55 -0.70 -17.80
C TYR A 997 14.78 -1.35 -19.16
N VAL A 998 13.75 -1.41 -20.02
CA VAL A 998 13.86 -2.02 -21.37
C VAL A 998 14.87 -1.27 -22.25
N ALA A 999 14.95 0.06 -22.10
CA ALA A 999 15.91 0.89 -22.83
C ALA A 999 17.38 0.50 -22.57
N ARG A 1000 17.69 0.03 -21.35
CA ARG A 1000 19.05 -0.42 -21.01
C ARG A 1000 19.49 -1.66 -21.81
N PHE A 1001 18.54 -2.48 -22.23
CA PHE A 1001 18.79 -3.68 -23.05
C PHE A 1001 18.87 -3.39 -24.56
N ARG A 1002 18.57 -2.17 -25.01
CA ARG A 1002 18.79 -1.76 -26.42
C ARG A 1002 20.25 -1.34 -26.63
N LEU A 1003 20.78 -1.60 -27.81
CA LEU A 1003 22.09 -1.09 -28.21
C LEU A 1003 22.04 0.44 -28.26
N ALA A 1004 23.03 1.08 -27.62
CA ALA A 1004 23.12 2.52 -27.51
C ALA A 1004 24.22 3.08 -28.42
N ASP A 1005 24.15 4.37 -28.74
CA ASP A 1005 25.23 5.05 -29.44
C ASP A 1005 26.39 5.32 -28.46
N THR A 1006 27.49 4.59 -28.65
CA THR A 1006 28.73 4.73 -27.86
C THR A 1006 29.88 5.24 -28.72
N SER A 1007 29.62 5.99 -29.81
CA SER A 1007 30.63 6.48 -30.75
C SER A 1007 31.91 6.94 -30.06
N ALA A 1008 33.02 6.31 -30.40
CA ALA A 1008 34.31 6.41 -29.74
C ALA A 1008 35.30 7.30 -30.53
N ALA A 1009 36.16 8.02 -29.81
CA ALA A 1009 37.32 8.69 -30.39
C ALA A 1009 38.59 8.38 -29.56
N ALA A 1010 39.75 8.35 -30.22
CA ALA A 1010 41.03 8.22 -29.54
C ALA A 1010 41.31 9.50 -28.74
N SER A 1011 41.86 9.36 -27.53
CA SER A 1011 42.24 10.51 -26.72
C SER A 1011 43.33 11.35 -27.40
N VAL A 1012 43.21 12.68 -27.27
CA VAL A 1012 44.31 13.59 -27.60
C VAL A 1012 45.36 13.50 -26.49
N ASP A 1013 46.62 13.26 -26.86
CA ASP A 1013 47.75 13.24 -25.94
C ASP A 1013 48.09 14.67 -25.49
N LEU A 1014 48.01 14.92 -24.18
CA LEU A 1014 48.24 16.21 -23.53
C LEU A 1014 49.44 16.10 -22.59
N SER A 1015 50.29 17.13 -22.61
CA SER A 1015 51.52 17.19 -21.80
C SER A 1015 51.34 17.15 -20.27
N LYS A 1016 50.10 17.26 -19.77
CA LYS A 1016 49.78 17.29 -18.34
C LYS A 1016 49.00 16.04 -17.95
N THR A 1017 49.37 15.47 -16.82
CA THR A 1017 48.68 14.33 -16.21
C THR A 1017 47.88 14.80 -15.00
N VAL A 1018 46.64 14.33 -14.89
CA VAL A 1018 45.70 14.60 -13.79
C VAL A 1018 45.60 13.38 -12.89
N THR A 1019 45.93 13.54 -11.62
CA THR A 1019 45.95 12.44 -10.64
C THR A 1019 44.62 12.29 -9.89
N ALA A 1020 44.42 11.20 -9.16
CA ALA A 1020 43.27 11.03 -8.27
C ALA A 1020 43.20 12.11 -7.18
N GLU A 1021 44.36 12.55 -6.67
CA GLU A 1021 44.46 13.64 -5.68
C GLU A 1021 43.98 14.98 -6.27
N ASP A 1022 44.29 15.27 -7.53
CA ASP A 1022 43.81 16.47 -8.22
C ASP A 1022 42.29 16.46 -8.35
N ILE A 1023 41.70 15.30 -8.67
CA ILE A 1023 40.24 15.12 -8.74
C ILE A 1023 39.61 15.30 -7.37
N PHE A 1024 40.22 14.75 -6.30
CA PHE A 1024 39.74 14.95 -4.93
C PHE A 1024 39.76 16.43 -4.52
N LYS A 1025 40.82 17.17 -4.86
CA LYS A 1025 40.89 18.62 -4.64
C LYS A 1025 39.82 19.37 -5.44
N ALA A 1026 39.63 19.01 -6.71
CA ALA A 1026 38.58 19.58 -7.56
C ALA A 1026 37.17 19.32 -6.99
N ARG A 1027 36.93 18.12 -6.45
CA ARG A 1027 35.67 17.76 -5.79
C ARG A 1027 35.35 18.67 -4.60
N GLY A 1028 36.35 19.00 -3.78
CA GLY A 1028 36.20 19.92 -2.64
C GLY A 1028 35.89 21.37 -3.05
N ALA A 1029 36.25 21.76 -4.28
CA ALA A 1029 35.96 23.08 -4.83
C ALA A 1029 34.55 23.20 -5.45
N LEU A 1030 33.88 22.09 -5.76
CA LEU A 1030 32.52 22.11 -6.29
C LEU A 1030 31.51 22.66 -5.28
N ARG A 1031 30.54 23.42 -5.78
CA ARG A 1031 29.42 23.99 -5.02
C ARG A 1031 28.13 23.65 -5.76
N THR A 1032 27.41 22.62 -5.30
CA THR A 1032 26.26 22.04 -6.03
C THR A 1032 24.89 22.51 -5.52
N SER A 1033 24.82 23.15 -4.35
CA SER A 1033 23.59 23.28 -3.56
C SER A 1033 22.47 24.11 -4.19
N THR A 1034 22.76 24.97 -5.18
CA THR A 1034 21.74 25.81 -5.83
C THR A 1034 21.36 25.36 -7.24
N TRP A 1035 22.10 24.41 -7.82
CA TRP A 1035 21.94 24.04 -9.23
C TRP A 1035 20.81 23.04 -9.46
N GLU A 1036 20.70 22.05 -8.58
CA GLU A 1036 19.67 21.01 -8.64
C GLU A 1036 18.24 21.60 -8.60
N GLY A 1037 18.01 22.63 -7.79
CA GLY A 1037 16.73 23.33 -7.70
C GLY A 1037 16.46 24.35 -8.82
N ASN A 1038 17.45 24.68 -9.67
CA ASN A 1038 17.28 25.63 -10.76
C ASN A 1038 16.67 24.96 -12.01
N PHE A 1039 15.35 25.01 -12.16
CA PHE A 1039 14.65 24.49 -13.34
C PHE A 1039 14.92 25.29 -14.63
N GLY A 1040 15.36 26.56 -14.51
CA GLY A 1040 15.76 27.38 -15.65
C GLY A 1040 16.98 26.83 -16.40
N ARG A 1041 17.76 25.93 -15.76
CA ARG A 1041 18.98 25.35 -16.32
C ARG A 1041 18.78 24.70 -17.68
N TYR A 1042 17.62 24.07 -17.94
CA TYR A 1042 17.37 23.38 -19.21
C TYR A 1042 17.36 24.38 -20.37
N THR A 1043 16.64 25.49 -20.20
CA THR A 1043 16.54 26.56 -21.21
C THR A 1043 17.87 27.29 -21.38
N GLU A 1044 18.58 27.56 -20.28
CA GLU A 1044 19.89 28.22 -20.31
C GLU A 1044 20.94 27.36 -21.04
N LEU A 1045 20.98 26.06 -20.74
CA LEU A 1045 21.86 25.11 -21.44
C LEU A 1045 21.47 24.96 -22.91
N ALA A 1046 20.19 24.83 -23.24
CA ALA A 1046 19.73 24.71 -24.62
C ALA A 1046 20.11 25.95 -25.47
N THR A 1047 20.05 27.15 -24.88
CA THR A 1047 20.46 28.40 -25.54
C THR A 1047 21.96 28.39 -25.87
N LEU A 1048 22.79 27.84 -24.99
CA LEU A 1048 24.24 27.81 -25.20
C LEU A 1048 24.72 26.63 -26.04
N PHE A 1049 23.91 25.57 -26.15
CA PHE A 1049 24.26 24.27 -26.72
C PHE A 1049 23.10 23.70 -27.55
N GLU A 1050 22.70 24.41 -28.62
CA GLU A 1050 21.55 24.10 -29.47
C GLU A 1050 21.49 22.64 -29.96
N LYS A 1051 22.64 22.03 -30.26
CA LYS A 1051 22.75 20.63 -30.70
C LYS A 1051 22.21 19.61 -29.68
N GLU A 1052 22.21 19.94 -28.39
CA GLU A 1052 21.79 19.05 -27.32
C GLU A 1052 20.33 19.25 -26.90
N THR A 1053 19.62 20.23 -27.47
CA THR A 1053 18.27 20.65 -27.04
C THR A 1053 17.29 19.47 -26.95
N GLY A 1054 17.32 18.55 -27.91
CA GLY A 1054 16.44 17.36 -27.88
C GLY A 1054 16.67 16.48 -26.64
N LEU A 1055 17.94 16.27 -26.25
CA LEU A 1055 18.29 15.48 -25.07
C LEU A 1055 17.99 16.22 -23.77
N LEU A 1056 18.23 17.53 -23.74
CA LEU A 1056 17.90 18.40 -22.61
C LEU A 1056 16.39 18.40 -22.33
N ASN A 1057 15.57 18.45 -23.38
CA ASN A 1057 14.10 18.36 -23.24
C ASN A 1057 13.65 17.01 -22.69
N ARG A 1058 14.34 15.90 -23.04
CA ARG A 1058 14.06 14.58 -22.45
C ARG A 1058 14.37 14.54 -20.96
N ILE A 1059 15.54 15.05 -20.54
CA ILE A 1059 15.91 15.15 -19.12
C ILE A 1059 14.88 15.99 -18.34
N ALA A 1060 14.43 17.10 -18.94
CA ALA A 1060 13.43 17.96 -18.34
C ALA A 1060 12.06 17.27 -18.22
N ALA A 1061 11.65 16.52 -19.25
CA ALA A 1061 10.41 15.76 -19.23
C ALA A 1061 10.44 14.67 -18.15
N ASP A 1062 11.53 13.90 -18.06
CA ASP A 1062 11.71 12.76 -17.12
C ASP A 1062 11.93 13.20 -15.66
N HIS A 1063 11.81 14.49 -15.32
CA HIS A 1063 12.12 14.98 -13.98
C HIS A 1063 11.17 14.43 -12.90
N ALA A 1064 9.86 14.42 -13.16
CA ALA A 1064 8.88 13.88 -12.22
C ALA A 1064 7.56 13.53 -12.92
N HIS A 1065 6.99 12.36 -12.58
CA HIS A 1065 5.71 11.88 -13.10
C HIS A 1065 4.89 11.18 -12.02
N ASP A 1066 3.58 11.38 -12.07
CA ASP A 1066 2.64 10.56 -11.31
C ASP A 1066 2.49 9.19 -11.97
N MET A 1067 2.53 8.16 -11.16
CA MET A 1067 2.41 6.77 -11.57
C MET A 1067 1.00 6.28 -11.26
N PRO A 1068 0.38 5.45 -12.13
CA PRO A 1068 -0.94 4.91 -11.85
C PRO A 1068 -0.87 3.95 -10.67
N GLY A 1069 -1.96 3.79 -9.93
CA GLY A 1069 -2.02 2.90 -8.77
C GLY A 1069 -3.44 2.76 -8.24
N PRO A 1070 -3.64 1.94 -7.19
CA PRO A 1070 -4.92 1.84 -6.54
C PRO A 1070 -5.31 3.18 -5.92
N THR A 1071 -6.62 3.37 -5.80
CA THR A 1071 -7.22 4.51 -5.14
C THR A 1071 -6.74 4.58 -3.69
N GLY A 1072 -6.51 5.79 -3.18
CA GLY A 1072 -6.02 5.96 -1.80
C GLY A 1072 -4.51 5.78 -1.66
N GLU A 1073 -3.80 5.88 -2.78
CA GLU A 1073 -2.34 5.97 -2.83
C GLU A 1073 -1.92 7.07 -3.79
N SER A 1074 -0.88 7.81 -3.43
CA SER A 1074 -0.12 8.65 -4.36
C SER A 1074 1.19 7.95 -4.68
N ASN A 1075 1.47 7.77 -5.97
CA ASN A 1075 2.68 7.14 -6.46
C ASN A 1075 3.38 8.12 -7.40
N ARG A 1076 4.61 8.49 -7.08
CA ARG A 1076 5.37 9.47 -7.86
C ARG A 1076 6.78 8.98 -8.11
N LEU A 1077 7.16 8.94 -9.38
CA LEU A 1077 8.53 8.69 -9.81
C LEU A 1077 9.19 10.03 -10.11
N TYR A 1078 10.38 10.26 -9.58
CA TYR A 1078 11.16 11.46 -9.89
C TYR A 1078 12.63 11.11 -10.09
N SER A 1079 13.30 11.94 -10.89
CA SER A 1079 14.70 11.80 -11.26
C SER A 1079 15.55 12.72 -10.39
N ALA A 1080 16.40 12.11 -9.55
CA ALA A 1080 17.40 12.80 -8.75
C ALA A 1080 18.77 12.81 -9.46
N PRO A 1081 19.64 13.80 -9.20
CA PRO A 1081 21.02 13.74 -9.68
C PRO A 1081 21.77 12.56 -9.03
N ARG A 1082 22.72 11.98 -9.76
CA ARG A 1082 23.66 10.99 -9.19
C ARG A 1082 24.57 11.58 -8.13
N GLY A 1083 24.94 12.86 -8.30
CA GLY A 1083 25.85 13.57 -7.40
C GLY A 1083 26.94 14.27 -8.20
N THR A 1084 28.18 13.81 -8.08
CA THR A 1084 29.32 14.32 -8.83
C THR A 1084 29.73 13.39 -9.96
N VAL A 1085 29.74 13.93 -11.18
CA VAL A 1085 30.11 13.21 -12.40
C VAL A 1085 31.49 13.66 -12.87
N LEU A 1086 32.38 12.69 -13.09
CA LEU A 1086 33.67 12.91 -13.74
C LEU A 1086 33.50 12.72 -15.26
N CYS A 1087 33.65 13.78 -16.04
CA CYS A 1087 33.56 13.75 -17.50
C CYS A 1087 34.95 13.67 -18.13
N LEU A 1088 35.20 12.59 -18.86
CA LEU A 1088 36.44 12.22 -19.53
C LEU A 1088 36.18 12.14 -21.05
N GLY A 1089 36.09 13.29 -21.71
CA GLY A 1089 35.91 13.34 -23.15
C GLY A 1089 37.26 13.16 -23.87
N PRO A 1090 37.38 12.25 -24.86
CA PRO A 1090 38.63 12.10 -25.64
C PRO A 1090 38.97 13.35 -26.46
N ASP A 1091 37.95 14.16 -26.77
CA ASP A 1091 38.02 15.39 -27.53
C ASP A 1091 37.06 16.44 -26.92
N THR A 1092 37.17 17.69 -27.38
CA THR A 1092 36.40 18.82 -26.85
C THR A 1092 34.88 18.69 -27.07
N GLU A 1093 34.40 18.12 -28.18
CA GLU A 1093 32.96 17.99 -28.45
C GLU A 1093 32.33 16.89 -27.60
N SER A 1094 33.02 15.76 -27.45
CA SER A 1094 32.63 14.66 -26.57
C SER A 1094 32.60 15.13 -25.11
N LEU A 1095 33.64 15.84 -24.65
CA LEU A 1095 33.67 16.41 -23.30
C LEU A 1095 32.50 17.39 -23.08
N LYS A 1096 32.25 18.27 -24.06
CA LYS A 1096 31.13 19.23 -24.02
C LYS A 1096 29.79 18.51 -23.86
N HIS A 1097 29.55 17.48 -24.67
CA HIS A 1097 28.32 16.69 -24.63
C HIS A 1097 28.10 16.07 -23.24
N GLN A 1098 29.11 15.38 -22.70
CA GLN A 1098 29.05 14.76 -21.37
C GLN A 1098 28.77 15.79 -20.26
N VAL A 1099 29.49 16.90 -20.25
CA VAL A 1099 29.36 17.98 -19.27
C VAL A 1099 27.95 18.58 -19.30
N VAL A 1100 27.42 18.86 -20.50
CA VAL A 1100 26.10 19.48 -20.65
C VAL A 1100 24.99 18.57 -20.14
N LEU A 1101 25.02 17.27 -20.49
CA LEU A 1101 24.02 16.32 -20.01
C LEU A 1101 24.11 16.09 -18.50
N ALA A 1102 25.32 15.96 -17.95
CA ALA A 1102 25.52 15.80 -16.51
C ALA A 1102 24.97 17.01 -15.73
N LEU A 1103 25.27 18.24 -16.18
CA LEU A 1103 24.75 19.46 -15.58
C LEU A 1103 23.22 19.56 -15.73
N ALA A 1104 22.66 19.20 -16.88
CA ALA A 1104 21.21 19.22 -17.09
C ALA A 1104 20.49 18.27 -16.12
N ALA A 1105 21.05 17.09 -15.88
CA ALA A 1105 20.56 16.14 -14.89
C ALA A 1105 20.76 16.58 -13.43
N GLY A 1106 21.31 17.78 -13.18
CA GLY A 1106 21.47 18.37 -11.85
C GLY A 1106 22.80 18.03 -11.15
N ASN A 1107 23.71 17.32 -11.82
CA ASN A 1107 24.96 16.87 -11.21
C ASN A 1107 26.00 17.99 -11.08
N GLY A 1108 26.88 17.85 -10.09
CA GLY A 1108 28.17 18.55 -10.09
C GLY A 1108 29.13 17.89 -11.08
N VAL A 1109 29.95 18.67 -11.78
CA VAL A 1109 30.81 18.14 -12.85
C VAL A 1109 32.29 18.45 -12.62
N ILE A 1110 33.12 17.43 -12.74
CA ILE A 1110 34.57 17.58 -12.90
C ILE A 1110 34.90 17.22 -14.34
N ALA A 1111 35.33 18.21 -15.13
CA ALA A 1111 35.67 18.03 -16.53
C ALA A 1111 37.19 17.87 -16.68
N VAL A 1112 37.64 16.74 -17.23
CA VAL A 1112 39.07 16.47 -17.48
C VAL A 1112 39.27 16.23 -18.97
N GLY A 1113 40.14 17.02 -19.60
CA GLY A 1113 40.49 16.85 -21.01
C GLY A 1113 40.78 18.16 -21.74
N GLN A 1114 40.92 18.08 -23.05
CA GLN A 1114 41.26 19.22 -23.90
C GLN A 1114 40.10 20.23 -24.00
N GLY A 1115 40.37 21.49 -23.66
CA GLY A 1115 39.40 22.57 -23.71
C GLY A 1115 38.46 22.62 -22.50
N ALA A 1116 38.74 21.84 -21.45
CA ALA A 1116 37.93 21.77 -20.24
C ALA A 1116 37.80 23.14 -19.57
N GLU A 1117 38.90 23.89 -19.44
CA GLU A 1117 38.87 25.20 -18.76
C GLU A 1117 38.03 26.23 -19.53
N LYS A 1118 38.14 26.24 -20.87
CA LYS A 1118 37.35 27.13 -21.73
C LYS A 1118 35.86 26.84 -21.60
N LEU A 1119 35.49 25.55 -21.55
CA LEU A 1119 34.11 25.12 -21.35
C LEU A 1119 33.59 25.53 -19.96
N ALA A 1120 34.38 25.31 -18.91
CA ALA A 1120 34.02 25.68 -17.54
C ALA A 1120 33.84 27.18 -17.34
N VAL A 1121 34.66 28.03 -17.97
CA VAL A 1121 34.45 29.50 -17.95
C VAL A 1121 33.08 29.87 -18.52
N LYS A 1122 32.67 29.27 -19.65
CA LYS A 1122 31.37 29.53 -20.28
C LYS A 1122 30.20 29.06 -19.41
N LEU A 1123 30.35 27.93 -18.72
CA LEU A 1123 29.29 27.35 -17.88
C LEU A 1123 29.18 28.03 -16.50
N ARG A 1124 30.29 28.49 -15.93
CA ARG A 1124 30.29 29.25 -14.67
C ARG A 1124 29.55 30.58 -14.78
N SER A 1125 29.39 31.16 -15.97
CA SER A 1125 28.53 32.34 -16.15
C SER A 1125 27.05 32.06 -15.94
N LEU A 1126 26.63 30.77 -15.98
CA LEU A 1126 25.30 30.33 -15.59
C LEU A 1126 25.22 29.88 -14.12
N SER A 1127 26.29 30.08 -13.34
CA SER A 1127 26.43 29.52 -11.99
C SER A 1127 26.39 27.97 -11.95
N ALA A 1128 26.75 27.32 -13.07
CA ALA A 1128 26.80 25.86 -13.12
C ALA A 1128 27.93 25.28 -12.24
N PRO A 1129 27.70 24.16 -11.53
CA PRO A 1129 28.66 23.53 -10.64
C PRO A 1129 29.70 22.73 -11.43
N ILE A 1130 30.72 23.41 -11.94
CA ILE A 1130 31.78 22.79 -12.74
C ILE A 1130 33.18 23.19 -12.27
N VAL A 1131 34.08 22.20 -12.20
CA VAL A 1131 35.52 22.38 -12.07
C VAL A 1131 36.20 21.70 -13.25
N ALA A 1132 37.18 22.36 -13.87
CA ALA A 1132 37.91 21.83 -15.01
C ALA A 1132 39.37 21.56 -14.66
N LEU A 1133 39.95 20.52 -15.25
CA LEU A 1133 41.35 20.16 -15.17
C LEU A 1133 41.88 19.86 -16.58
N GLU A 1134 42.90 20.59 -17.01
CA GLU A 1134 43.48 20.44 -18.35
C GLU A 1134 44.60 19.39 -18.33
N GLY A 1135 44.34 18.20 -18.89
CA GLY A 1135 45.30 17.09 -18.97
C GLY A 1135 44.64 15.74 -19.23
N ASN A 1136 45.43 14.68 -19.39
CA ASN A 1136 44.93 13.30 -19.43
C ASN A 1136 44.88 12.71 -18.02
N LEU A 1137 43.92 11.83 -17.76
CA LEU A 1137 43.83 11.11 -16.51
C LEU A 1137 45.03 10.16 -16.33
N ALA A 1138 45.63 10.13 -15.15
CA ALA A 1138 46.70 9.19 -14.83
C ALA A 1138 46.19 7.74 -14.85
N VAL A 1139 47.01 6.81 -15.36
CA VAL A 1139 46.76 5.37 -15.21
C VAL A 1139 46.69 5.00 -13.72
N GLY A 1140 45.68 4.22 -13.35
CA GLY A 1140 45.41 3.82 -11.97
C GLY A 1140 44.54 4.80 -11.18
N ALA A 1141 44.32 6.03 -11.68
CA ALA A 1141 43.60 7.05 -10.92
C ALA A 1141 42.15 6.67 -10.61
N LEU A 1142 41.50 5.88 -11.47
CA LEU A 1142 40.09 5.49 -11.26
C LEU A 1142 39.91 4.56 -10.05
N LYS A 1143 40.94 3.75 -9.75
CA LYS A 1143 40.97 2.85 -8.58
C LYS A 1143 40.91 3.62 -7.26
N GLU A 1144 41.54 4.79 -7.24
CA GLU A 1144 41.74 5.61 -6.03
C GLU A 1144 40.69 6.72 -5.86
N LEU A 1145 39.74 6.88 -6.78
CA LEU A 1145 38.76 7.97 -6.73
C LEU A 1145 37.91 7.94 -5.46
N GLN A 1146 37.73 9.12 -4.87
CA GLN A 1146 36.84 9.36 -3.73
C GLN A 1146 35.87 10.50 -4.05
N GLY A 1147 34.62 10.38 -3.59
CA GLY A 1147 33.60 11.42 -3.74
C GLY A 1147 33.10 11.66 -5.16
N ILE A 1148 33.27 10.69 -6.05
CA ILE A 1148 32.70 10.65 -7.41
C ILE A 1148 31.59 9.61 -7.43
N ASP A 1149 30.46 9.93 -8.06
CA ASP A 1149 29.24 9.11 -8.05
C ASP A 1149 28.97 8.45 -9.41
N ALA A 1150 29.51 9.02 -10.50
CA ALA A 1150 29.54 8.40 -11.83
C ALA A 1150 30.68 8.95 -12.69
N ILE A 1151 31.04 8.20 -13.73
CA ILE A 1151 32.06 8.59 -14.70
C ILE A 1151 31.42 8.55 -16.08
N SER A 1152 31.71 9.55 -16.91
CA SER A 1152 31.28 9.60 -18.30
C SER A 1152 32.49 9.60 -19.22
N ALA A 1153 32.53 8.71 -20.21
CA ALA A 1153 33.70 8.49 -21.06
C ALA A 1153 33.30 7.93 -22.44
N ASN A 1154 33.92 8.44 -23.52
CA ASN A 1154 33.64 8.03 -24.91
C ASN A 1154 34.93 7.70 -25.69
N HIS A 1155 35.85 6.98 -25.05
CA HIS A 1155 37.18 6.64 -25.58
C HIS A 1155 37.18 5.42 -26.51
N SER A 1156 38.34 5.04 -27.04
CA SER A 1156 38.50 3.77 -27.77
C SER A 1156 38.18 2.56 -26.87
N ASP A 1157 37.77 1.44 -27.47
CA ASP A 1157 37.42 0.23 -26.72
C ASP A 1157 38.54 -0.26 -25.80
N GLN A 1158 39.80 -0.11 -26.22
CA GLN A 1158 40.96 -0.48 -25.41
C GLN A 1158 41.07 0.37 -24.14
N GLU A 1159 41.00 1.70 -24.29
CA GLU A 1159 41.03 2.65 -23.16
C GLU A 1159 39.83 2.42 -22.23
N LEU A 1160 38.64 2.21 -22.78
CA LEU A 1160 37.43 1.95 -21.99
C LEU A 1160 37.52 0.62 -21.22
N LYS A 1161 38.17 -0.39 -21.80
CA LYS A 1161 38.41 -1.68 -21.13
C LYS A 1161 39.39 -1.51 -19.97
N GLU A 1162 40.44 -0.73 -20.14
CA GLU A 1162 41.37 -0.37 -19.05
C GLU A 1162 40.64 0.39 -17.94
N MET A 1163 39.83 1.40 -18.28
CA MET A 1163 39.01 2.14 -17.31
C MET A 1163 38.07 1.21 -16.53
N LYS A 1164 37.37 0.28 -17.20
CA LYS A 1164 36.52 -0.70 -16.52
C LYS A 1164 37.30 -1.63 -15.60
N ALA A 1165 38.49 -2.08 -16.00
CA ALA A 1165 39.34 -2.91 -15.16
C ALA A 1165 39.74 -2.17 -13.88
N GLU A 1166 40.10 -0.89 -13.99
CA GLU A 1166 40.37 -0.06 -12.81
C GLU A 1166 39.15 0.10 -11.90
N LEU A 1167 37.99 0.38 -12.47
CA LEU A 1167 36.77 0.56 -11.70
C LEU A 1167 36.30 -0.72 -11.01
N ALA A 1168 36.53 -1.89 -11.60
CA ALA A 1168 36.14 -3.18 -11.03
C ALA A 1168 37.02 -3.62 -9.84
N GLU A 1169 38.20 -3.02 -9.66
CA GLU A 1169 39.04 -3.24 -8.48
C GLU A 1169 38.57 -2.46 -7.25
N ARG A 1170 37.63 -1.53 -7.41
CA ARG A 1170 37.07 -0.76 -6.29
C ARG A 1170 36.19 -1.64 -5.41
N GLU A 1171 36.22 -1.36 -4.12
CA GLU A 1171 35.26 -1.89 -3.15
C GLU A 1171 34.05 -0.93 -3.01
N GLY A 1172 32.93 -1.44 -2.50
CA GLY A 1172 31.72 -0.65 -2.25
C GLY A 1172 30.71 -0.67 -3.41
N ALA A 1173 30.09 0.47 -3.71
CA ALA A 1173 29.06 0.58 -4.75
C ALA A 1173 29.66 0.39 -6.16
N LEU A 1174 28.89 -0.22 -7.06
CA LEU A 1174 29.29 -0.46 -8.45
C LEU A 1174 29.30 0.87 -9.23
N MET A 1175 30.51 1.42 -9.43
CA MET A 1175 30.70 2.69 -10.13
C MET A 1175 30.20 2.62 -11.57
N GLN A 1176 29.30 3.52 -11.94
CA GLN A 1176 28.75 3.57 -13.30
C GLN A 1176 29.73 4.27 -14.25
N LEU A 1177 30.06 3.59 -15.35
CA LEU A 1177 30.70 4.18 -16.52
C LEU A 1177 29.65 4.42 -17.59
N ILE A 1178 29.35 5.69 -17.85
CA ILE A 1178 28.36 6.18 -18.81
C ILE A 1178 29.09 6.39 -20.14
N MET A 1179 28.70 5.64 -21.16
CA MET A 1179 29.29 5.70 -22.51
C MET A 1179 28.27 6.16 -23.53
N GLU A 1180 26.99 6.12 -23.17
CA GLU A 1180 25.87 6.30 -24.08
C GLU A 1180 25.61 7.79 -24.34
N ARG A 1181 25.68 8.20 -25.61
CA ARG A 1181 25.44 9.58 -26.05
C ARG A 1181 23.95 9.91 -26.18
N ASN A 1182 23.13 8.89 -26.42
CA ASN A 1182 21.70 9.02 -26.66
C ASN A 1182 20.82 8.55 -25.49
N GLN A 1183 21.40 8.29 -24.31
CA GLN A 1183 20.67 7.86 -23.10
C GLN A 1183 20.94 8.82 -21.92
N PRO A 1184 20.41 10.06 -21.97
CA PRO A 1184 20.66 11.05 -20.93
C PRO A 1184 20.14 10.66 -19.54
N GLU A 1185 19.15 9.76 -19.45
CA GLU A 1185 18.64 9.18 -18.21
C GLU A 1185 19.74 8.48 -17.38
N ARG A 1186 20.85 8.09 -18.02
CA ARG A 1186 22.00 7.49 -17.33
C ARG A 1186 22.71 8.45 -16.39
N TYR A 1187 22.50 9.77 -16.51
CA TYR A 1187 23.01 10.77 -15.58
C TYR A 1187 22.10 11.01 -14.36
N GLN A 1188 20.97 10.30 -14.27
CA GLN A 1188 19.98 10.43 -13.21
C GLN A 1188 19.87 9.14 -12.38
N LEU A 1189 19.34 9.28 -11.17
CA LEU A 1189 18.83 8.21 -10.31
C LEU A 1189 17.31 8.29 -10.29
N GLU A 1190 16.64 7.16 -10.44
CA GLU A 1190 15.21 7.09 -10.24
C GLU A 1190 14.92 6.96 -8.73
N ARG A 1191 13.98 7.77 -8.22
CA ARG A 1191 13.45 7.64 -6.87
C ARG A 1191 11.93 7.60 -6.90
N HIS A 1192 11.36 6.70 -6.12
CA HIS A 1192 9.92 6.50 -6.05
C HIS A 1192 9.40 6.88 -4.66
N LEU A 1193 8.31 7.63 -4.62
CA LEU A 1193 7.56 7.98 -3.41
C LEU A 1193 6.16 7.38 -3.48
N CYS A 1194 5.83 6.54 -2.51
CA CYS A 1194 4.49 6.02 -2.29
C CYS A 1194 3.92 6.59 -0.98
N ILE A 1195 2.78 7.26 -1.04
CA ILE A 1195 2.08 7.77 0.15
C ILE A 1195 0.72 7.10 0.24
N ASP A 1196 0.43 6.47 1.39
CA ASP A 1196 -0.93 6.07 1.73
C ASP A 1196 -1.74 7.32 2.12
N THR A 1197 -2.58 7.80 1.20
CA THR A 1197 -3.42 8.98 1.40
C THR A 1197 -4.67 8.68 2.22
N THR A 1198 -4.92 7.41 2.56
CA THR A 1198 -6.02 6.95 3.42
C THR A 1198 -5.61 6.72 4.86
N ALA A 1199 -4.33 6.93 5.20
CA ALA A 1199 -3.80 6.61 6.52
C ALA A 1199 -4.55 7.34 7.64
N SER A 1200 -5.16 8.51 7.38
CA SER A 1200 -5.98 9.26 8.34
C SER A 1200 -7.31 8.59 8.69
N GLY A 1201 -7.74 7.56 7.95
CA GLY A 1201 -8.97 6.81 8.21
C GLY A 1201 -9.99 6.82 7.07
N GLY A 1202 -9.63 7.32 5.88
CA GLY A 1202 -10.40 7.18 4.65
C GLY A 1202 -9.95 8.08 3.49
N ASN A 1203 -10.63 8.00 2.34
CA ASN A 1203 -10.27 8.69 1.09
C ASN A 1203 -11.26 9.79 0.71
N ALA A 1204 -10.95 11.04 1.09
CA ALA A 1204 -11.79 12.20 0.75
C ALA A 1204 -11.91 12.45 -0.76
N SER A 1205 -10.85 12.19 -1.54
CA SER A 1205 -10.85 12.42 -2.99
C SER A 1205 -11.81 11.48 -3.74
N LEU A 1206 -11.87 10.22 -3.33
CA LEU A 1206 -12.77 9.24 -3.92
C LEU A 1206 -14.24 9.59 -3.60
N LEU A 1207 -14.52 10.04 -2.37
CA LEU A 1207 -15.87 10.46 -1.94
C LEU A 1207 -16.38 11.71 -2.67
N ALA A 1208 -15.49 12.59 -3.12
CA ALA A 1208 -15.85 13.76 -3.93
C ALA A 1208 -16.11 13.38 -5.40
N ALA A 1209 -15.43 12.35 -5.93
CA ALA A 1209 -15.50 11.95 -7.33
C ALA A 1209 -16.73 11.10 -7.70
N THR A 1210 -17.51 10.62 -6.72
CA THR A 1210 -18.58 9.62 -6.92
C THR A 1210 -19.90 10.13 -7.50
N GLU A 1211 -20.14 11.45 -7.55
CA GLU A 1211 -21.46 11.98 -7.95
C GLU A 1211 -21.49 12.83 -9.23
N ASP A 1212 -20.34 13.27 -9.74
CA ASP A 1212 -20.24 14.00 -11.01
C ASP A 1212 -20.24 13.10 -12.25
#